data_AF-A0A5M9TVN0-F1
#
_entry.id   AF-A0A5M9TVN0-F1
#
_cell.length_a   1.000
_cell.length_b   1.000
_cell.length_c   1.000
_cell.angle_alpha   90.00
_cell.angle_beta   90.00
_cell.angle_gamma   90.00
#
_symmetry.space_group_name_H-M   'P 1'
#
loop_
_entity.id
_entity.type
_entity.pdbx_description
1 polymer ?
#
loop_
_entity_poly.entity_id
_entity_poly.type
_entity_poly.pdbx_seq_one_letter_code
_entity_poly.pdbx_strand_id
1 'polypeptide(L)'
;MMRSSVTPPIEQQLYTRERRGVFRTTEGFDTVAASPGLDPSFIKKVLHPYCVYDAPAELTGRSEKDETKFPASIHLLHLESGETILGQNVYQSADFTGLRSALFAHNYVLSPKRSEEQMKQGGWLDAVFATSYDIEQGTVLPALAELPISPRSGQGGATDAGIGSPTQVLSALKMNEVLFKRLLYAVMQSVATRRKVYIALDLPAEEVTAGAKGLLRLLYTALPFAFRRQLGFMTFAKEPQAKKGIHVQFVERGTLRPKDRNTEKDFTFDLVSGRVTHADASVAKLPYAEFAWALLQEPGAADAFYTFADEMLSGMEPGRELSIEAYGELAVFYGLEQGMEDLYLDNKSHVLSGLLTYLKPDGGLQQRSRLNELFLTLLSRELDSVKRENVPEEDVAARIGEYFSVAAPVVQSRIVDYFIYGVNNARAQKRMRAVQELYAVLDRDPQLNQAFFDKVLANESLTKLLFEPYLDNQLKRTESAANVVEVIRRWVTSHPSAIHYSFLQERTANELRERLCSAPNPVQSANEALQRVSILDRVSADVTYDTGITARIGQSEATARPNRKGGSPSASQDSTYQEELTRLADKLAYVINLFMIQDLDLERVNREQLLSIDILQHGNEVRDWAARQGSDVSARTNMMLAARVWLSGEGNEEEALEALSLAERNELQRWTRRWLAGELQAHPGIAAYEALPMAFYRGGSGSNRLDYPGLIEFIRTNASRAEGLYPFFEWSGDHRMFVRGSNVHKGYADAIVAYFKAHDREAFKSKSAFKPYYVRASKTMKPVYDRAKTELSSPLVRMLTGKRKNLFGLILLILVLGIAGGTYAWMKDSVEPPAASPPSTQEPVIPAEPEVQLAEQIAYMIPASEQEGTQSPAQLVIRFRNDMGSTEFEQGKLQLTMKDDSTQELDTTDKWESFNRNEEPDTQDTSDGGSGSTSEGSTDGSSAGNAGNTEQTEDGDQQADSATSGDATSDSTTDATTDTGTNASSNAASGDTDQGKDADQATGSTSPDTSVSNEQDADATTPAQISIGEVDRLYPYGLQIDLPVNMDAESIVSVKSTQGNMTVIQLMPQPN
;
A
#
# COMPACT_ATOMS: atom_id res chain seq x y z
N MET A 1 56.39 11.21 -21.21
CA MET A 1 57.08 12.44 -20.75
C MET A 1 56.29 13.01 -19.58
N MET A 2 56.89 13.12 -18.39
CA MET A 2 56.24 13.81 -17.27
C MET A 2 56.39 15.32 -17.47
N ARG A 3 55.26 16.04 -17.59
CA ARG A 3 55.25 17.49 -17.39
C ARG A 3 55.12 17.73 -15.89
N SER A 4 56.19 18.18 -15.23
CA SER A 4 56.11 18.65 -13.85
C SER A 4 55.06 19.76 -13.77
N SER A 5 54.01 19.54 -12.98
CA SER A 5 52.91 20.50 -12.84
C SER A 5 53.36 21.67 -11.97
N VAL A 6 53.91 22.71 -12.59
CA VAL A 6 54.12 24.01 -11.94
C VAL A 6 52.74 24.53 -11.54
N THR A 7 52.46 24.61 -10.24
CA THR A 7 51.23 25.24 -9.74
C THR A 7 51.24 26.72 -10.17
N PRO A 8 50.12 27.28 -10.71
CA PRO A 8 50.10 28.66 -11.16
C PRO A 8 50.49 29.64 -10.04
N PRO A 9 51.18 30.74 -10.37
CA PRO A 9 51.56 31.76 -9.39
C PRO A 9 50.32 32.48 -8.84
N ILE A 10 50.53 33.23 -7.76
CA ILE A 10 49.52 34.11 -7.16
C ILE A 10 49.68 35.50 -7.80
N GLU A 11 48.63 35.99 -8.43
CA GLU A 11 48.62 37.33 -9.04
C GLU A 11 48.19 38.39 -8.01
N GLN A 12 48.63 39.65 -8.19
CA GLN A 12 48.41 40.75 -7.23
C GLN A 12 47.75 41.97 -7.91
N GLN A 13 46.98 42.75 -7.13
CA GLN A 13 46.42 44.03 -7.55
C GLN A 13 46.42 45.04 -6.39
N LEU A 14 46.93 46.25 -6.63
CA LEU A 14 46.91 47.38 -5.71
C LEU A 14 46.00 48.50 -6.24
N TYR A 15 45.16 49.08 -5.37
CA TYR A 15 44.16 50.08 -5.72
C TYR A 15 44.05 51.17 -4.65
N THR A 16 44.03 52.43 -5.07
CA THR A 16 43.84 53.61 -4.21
C THR A 16 43.46 54.82 -5.09
N ARG A 17 43.33 56.02 -4.51
CA ARG A 17 43.18 57.28 -5.24
C ARG A 17 44.53 57.95 -5.42
N GLU A 18 44.96 58.05 -6.67
CA GLU A 18 46.28 58.57 -7.08
C GLU A 18 46.17 59.44 -8.35
N ARG A 19 47.25 60.12 -8.75
CA ARG A 19 47.37 61.00 -9.93
C ARG A 19 47.17 60.29 -11.26
N ARG A 20 47.47 58.99 -11.32
CA ARG A 20 47.39 58.10 -12.49
C ARG A 20 47.20 56.65 -12.00
N GLY A 21 46.80 55.77 -12.90
CA GLY A 21 46.70 54.32 -12.66
C GLY A 21 46.84 53.51 -13.95
N VAL A 22 46.57 52.21 -13.87
CA VAL A 22 46.64 51.26 -14.99
C VAL A 22 45.59 51.56 -16.06
N PHE A 23 44.45 52.17 -15.69
CA PHE A 23 43.33 52.44 -16.58
C PHE A 23 42.97 53.92 -16.73
N ARG A 24 43.48 54.81 -15.87
CA ARG A 24 43.26 56.26 -15.90
C ARG A 24 44.57 57.04 -15.95
N THR A 25 44.67 58.01 -16.86
CA THR A 25 45.80 58.94 -16.96
C THR A 25 45.58 60.24 -16.16
N THR A 26 44.50 60.31 -15.38
CA THR A 26 44.07 61.47 -14.59
C THR A 26 43.76 61.06 -13.16
N GLU A 27 43.69 62.02 -12.24
CA GLU A 27 43.38 61.74 -10.84
C GLU A 27 42.07 60.96 -10.63
N GLY A 28 42.06 60.06 -9.65
CA GLY A 28 40.88 59.30 -9.25
C GLY A 28 41.24 57.98 -8.57
N PHE A 29 40.22 57.25 -8.12
CA PHE A 29 40.38 55.87 -7.71
C PHE A 29 40.62 54.98 -8.94
N ASP A 30 41.70 54.21 -8.91
CA ASP A 30 42.05 53.22 -9.93
C ASP A 30 42.99 52.14 -9.37
N THR A 31 43.20 51.08 -10.14
CA THR A 31 44.33 50.18 -9.90
C THR A 31 45.63 50.94 -10.16
N VAL A 32 46.52 51.05 -9.18
CA VAL A 32 47.82 51.74 -9.35
C VAL A 32 48.89 50.80 -9.90
N ALA A 33 48.87 49.52 -9.51
CA ALA A 33 49.71 48.48 -10.07
C ALA A 33 49.04 47.10 -10.02
N ALA A 34 49.36 46.21 -10.97
CA ALA A 34 48.83 44.84 -11.01
C ALA A 34 49.85 43.86 -11.61
N SER A 35 49.72 42.58 -11.28
CA SER A 35 50.51 41.49 -11.89
C SER A 35 50.01 41.19 -13.32
N PRO A 36 50.91 40.82 -14.24
CA PRO A 36 50.60 40.76 -15.68
C PRO A 36 49.70 39.59 -16.11
N GLY A 37 49.40 38.62 -15.23
CA GLY A 37 48.43 37.55 -15.49
C GLY A 37 46.97 37.97 -15.29
N LEU A 38 46.70 39.13 -14.66
CA LEU A 38 45.33 39.61 -14.46
C LEU A 38 44.77 40.33 -15.69
N ASP A 39 43.66 39.81 -16.22
CA ASP A 39 42.93 40.45 -17.31
C ASP A 39 42.36 41.84 -16.89
N PRO A 40 42.54 42.90 -17.71
CA PRO A 40 41.97 44.22 -17.45
C PRO A 40 40.46 44.28 -17.21
N SER A 41 39.68 43.35 -17.77
CA SER A 41 38.23 43.27 -17.52
C SER A 41 37.90 42.50 -16.24
N PHE A 42 38.68 41.47 -15.88
CA PHE A 42 38.60 40.81 -14.57
C PHE A 42 38.85 41.82 -13.43
N ILE A 43 39.93 42.61 -13.51
CA ILE A 43 40.24 43.63 -12.49
C ILE A 43 39.06 44.61 -12.30
N LYS A 44 38.48 45.12 -13.41
CA LYS A 44 37.40 46.11 -13.38
C LYS A 44 36.03 45.55 -12.97
N LYS A 45 35.71 44.30 -13.34
CA LYS A 45 34.40 43.68 -13.09
C LYS A 45 34.34 42.87 -11.80
N VAL A 46 35.48 42.34 -11.36
CA VAL A 46 35.56 41.37 -10.25
C VAL A 46 36.27 41.98 -9.04
N LEU A 47 37.44 42.61 -9.21
CA LEU A 47 38.21 43.13 -8.06
C LEU A 47 37.73 44.52 -7.60
N HIS A 48 37.52 45.47 -8.52
CA HIS A 48 37.08 46.84 -8.20
C HIS A 48 35.83 46.92 -7.30
N PRO A 49 34.79 46.06 -7.44
CA PRO A 49 33.65 46.03 -6.52
C PRO A 49 33.97 45.70 -5.05
N TYR A 50 35.09 45.05 -4.76
CA TYR A 50 35.54 44.77 -3.38
C TYR A 50 36.54 45.79 -2.86
N CYS A 51 37.10 46.68 -3.71
CA CYS A 51 38.00 47.76 -3.32
C CYS A 51 37.26 48.95 -2.65
N VAL A 52 36.46 48.67 -1.61
CA VAL A 52 35.59 49.64 -0.92
C VAL A 52 35.78 49.53 0.59
N TYR A 53 35.85 50.68 1.28
CA TYR A 53 36.06 50.77 2.72
C TYR A 53 35.27 51.94 3.29
N ASP A 54 34.32 51.63 4.17
CA ASP A 54 33.52 52.61 4.91
C ASP A 54 34.03 52.70 6.36
N ALA A 55 34.55 53.85 6.76
CA ALA A 55 35.13 54.02 8.09
C ALA A 55 34.08 53.88 9.23
N PRO A 56 34.42 53.27 10.38
CA PRO A 56 33.53 53.14 11.53
C PRO A 56 32.94 54.49 11.96
N ALA A 57 31.66 54.52 12.30
CA ALA A 57 31.01 55.67 12.90
C ALA A 57 31.67 56.07 14.23
N GLU A 58 32.11 55.10 15.06
CA GLU A 58 32.75 55.37 16.36
C GLU A 58 34.08 56.13 16.22
N LEU A 59 34.92 55.75 15.25
CA LEU A 59 36.20 56.43 14.97
C LEU A 59 36.02 57.75 14.22
N THR A 60 35.07 57.79 13.27
CA THR A 60 34.78 59.00 12.49
C THR A 60 34.17 60.09 13.38
N GLY A 61 33.25 59.72 14.28
CA GLY A 61 32.57 60.65 15.20
C GLY A 61 33.53 61.35 16.17
N ARG A 62 34.62 60.68 16.59
CA ARG A 62 35.68 61.29 17.41
C ARG A 62 36.79 61.99 16.60
N SER A 63 36.64 62.11 15.28
CA SER A 63 37.63 62.71 14.36
C SER A 63 39.02 62.08 14.44
N GLU A 64 39.08 60.74 14.58
CA GLU A 64 40.33 59.99 14.61
C GLU A 64 41.12 60.14 13.29
N LYS A 65 42.44 60.23 13.39
CA LYS A 65 43.36 60.38 12.22
C LYS A 65 44.47 59.35 12.16
N ASP A 66 44.70 58.61 13.24
CA ASP A 66 45.68 57.54 13.26
C ASP A 66 45.17 56.33 12.48
N GLU A 67 45.73 56.12 11.29
CA GLU A 67 45.36 55.03 10.37
C GLU A 67 45.46 53.65 11.01
N THR A 68 46.38 53.46 11.97
CA THR A 68 46.62 52.16 12.62
C THR A 68 45.46 51.70 13.51
N LYS A 69 44.56 52.62 13.89
CA LYS A 69 43.35 52.33 14.68
C LYS A 69 42.14 51.95 13.84
N PHE A 70 42.17 52.16 12.53
CA PHE A 70 41.03 51.83 11.67
C PHE A 70 41.05 50.32 11.32
N PRO A 71 39.96 49.57 11.58
CA PRO A 71 39.94 48.11 11.45
C PRO A 71 40.09 47.68 9.99
N ALA A 72 41.25 47.10 9.64
CA ALA A 72 41.52 46.59 8.30
C ALA A 72 40.45 45.57 7.87
N SER A 73 39.77 45.84 6.75
CA SER A 73 38.74 44.96 6.19
C SER A 73 39.40 43.92 5.29
N ILE A 74 39.73 42.77 5.87
CA ILE A 74 40.22 41.60 5.12
C ILE A 74 39.00 40.84 4.62
N HIS A 75 38.98 40.54 3.32
CA HIS A 75 37.91 39.82 2.68
C HIS A 75 38.44 38.59 1.94
N LEU A 76 37.60 37.57 1.88
CA LEU A 76 37.83 36.35 1.14
C LEU A 76 36.57 36.02 0.35
N LEU A 77 36.74 35.63 -0.92
CA LEU A 77 35.66 35.02 -1.70
C LEU A 77 36.18 34.02 -2.72
N HIS A 78 35.32 33.07 -3.06
CA HIS A 78 35.53 32.11 -4.14
C HIS A 78 34.63 32.49 -5.32
N LEU A 79 35.15 32.38 -6.54
CA LEU A 79 34.44 32.69 -7.77
C LEU A 79 33.85 31.43 -8.41
N GLU A 80 32.86 31.61 -9.28
CA GLU A 80 32.29 30.54 -10.13
C GLU A 80 33.31 29.97 -11.14
N SER A 81 34.44 30.65 -11.35
CA SER A 81 35.61 30.14 -12.07
C SER A 81 36.53 29.23 -11.23
N GLY A 82 36.25 29.06 -9.94
CA GLY A 82 37.08 28.35 -8.97
C GLY A 82 38.29 29.15 -8.47
N GLU A 83 38.53 30.35 -9.01
CA GLU A 83 39.56 31.28 -8.51
C GLU A 83 39.15 31.82 -7.13
N THR A 84 40.13 32.09 -6.28
CA THR A 84 39.91 32.58 -4.92
C THR A 84 40.59 33.94 -4.74
N ILE A 85 39.85 34.93 -4.26
CA ILE A 85 40.35 36.29 -4.01
C ILE A 85 40.50 36.49 -2.50
N LEU A 86 41.72 36.78 -2.06
CA LEU A 86 42.05 37.14 -0.69
C LEU A 86 42.57 38.58 -0.67
N GLY A 87 41.84 39.50 -0.06
CA GLY A 87 42.13 40.93 -0.13
C GLY A 87 42.09 41.63 1.23
N GLN A 88 42.69 42.82 1.28
CA GLN A 88 42.64 43.73 2.44
C GLN A 88 42.41 45.15 1.98
N ASN A 89 41.43 45.82 2.59
CA ASN A 89 41.20 47.26 2.46
C ASN A 89 41.51 47.96 3.79
N VAL A 90 42.25 49.07 3.73
CA VAL A 90 42.58 49.91 4.90
C VAL A 90 42.20 51.37 4.64
N TYR A 91 41.93 52.09 5.72
CA TYR A 91 41.71 53.54 5.70
C TYR A 91 43.02 54.28 5.41
N GLN A 92 42.95 55.35 4.60
CA GLN A 92 44.02 56.33 4.47
C GLN A 92 43.49 57.70 4.95
N SER A 93 44.21 58.31 5.89
CA SER A 93 43.86 59.61 6.47
C SER A 93 43.95 60.74 5.45
N ALA A 94 44.83 60.60 4.45
CA ALA A 94 44.96 61.48 3.31
C ALA A 94 45.32 60.73 2.02
N ASP A 95 44.79 61.21 0.90
CA ASP A 95 45.21 60.86 -0.47
C ASP A 95 46.50 61.58 -0.89
N PHE A 96 46.93 61.38 -2.14
CA PHE A 96 48.10 62.01 -2.76
C PHE A 96 48.12 63.56 -2.74
N THR A 97 47.02 64.22 -2.39
CA THR A 97 46.91 65.69 -2.25
C THR A 97 47.13 66.17 -0.81
N GLY A 98 47.00 65.29 0.19
CA GLY A 98 47.02 65.66 1.60
C GLY A 98 45.68 66.21 2.14
N LEU A 99 44.63 66.31 1.31
CA LEU A 99 43.42 67.11 1.61
C LEU A 99 42.16 66.30 1.92
N ARG A 100 42.11 65.01 1.58
CA ARG A 100 40.92 64.16 1.71
C ARG A 100 41.33 62.75 2.09
N SER A 101 40.57 62.08 2.95
CA SER A 101 40.77 60.65 3.22
C SER A 101 40.45 59.79 1.99
N ALA A 102 41.03 58.59 1.98
CA ALA A 102 40.90 57.60 0.92
C ALA A 102 40.93 56.18 1.52
N LEU A 103 41.10 55.18 0.66
CA LEU A 103 41.37 53.80 1.04
C LEU A 103 42.52 53.26 0.21
N PHE A 104 43.24 52.31 0.77
CA PHE A 104 44.17 51.45 0.05
C PHE A 104 43.64 50.03 0.06
N ALA A 105 43.69 49.35 -1.09
CA ALA A 105 43.26 47.96 -1.23
C ALA A 105 44.36 47.14 -1.91
N HIS A 106 44.66 45.97 -1.33
CA HIS A 106 45.58 44.98 -1.88
C HIS A 106 44.89 43.62 -1.98
N ASN A 107 44.83 43.06 -3.19
CA ASN A 107 44.14 41.81 -3.47
C ASN A 107 45.11 40.78 -4.08
N TYR A 108 45.09 39.57 -3.54
CA TYR A 108 45.70 38.37 -4.10
C TYR A 108 44.66 37.54 -4.85
N VAL A 109 45.05 36.99 -6.00
CA VAL A 109 44.21 36.07 -6.79
C VAL A 109 44.92 34.72 -6.91
N LEU A 110 44.28 33.68 -6.35
CA LEU A 110 44.78 32.31 -6.29
C LEU A 110 44.02 31.44 -7.29
N SER A 111 44.75 30.68 -8.11
CA SER A 111 44.15 29.63 -8.96
C SER A 111 43.51 28.51 -8.12
N PRO A 112 42.56 27.72 -8.66
CA PRO A 112 41.87 26.66 -7.89
C PRO A 112 42.82 25.69 -7.18
N LYS A 113 43.90 25.27 -7.85
CA LYS A 113 44.94 24.39 -7.27
C LYS A 113 45.66 25.05 -6.10
N ARG A 114 45.98 26.35 -6.24
CA ARG A 114 46.66 27.11 -5.20
C ARG A 114 45.77 27.36 -3.98
N SER A 115 44.47 27.52 -4.22
CA SER A 115 43.46 27.62 -3.17
C SER A 115 43.39 26.32 -2.35
N GLU A 116 43.30 25.15 -3.00
CA GLU A 116 43.30 23.85 -2.32
C GLU A 116 44.60 23.59 -1.51
N GLU A 117 45.77 23.88 -2.08
CA GLU A 117 47.07 23.81 -1.39
C GLU A 117 47.08 24.70 -0.13
N GLN A 118 46.71 25.97 -0.28
CA GLN A 118 46.73 26.93 0.81
C GLN A 118 45.66 26.61 1.87
N MET A 119 44.51 26.04 1.49
CA MET A 119 43.42 25.70 2.42
C MET A 119 43.89 24.66 3.44
N LYS A 120 44.61 23.63 2.99
CA LYS A 120 45.13 22.55 3.83
C LYS A 120 46.30 23.00 4.69
N GLN A 121 47.08 23.99 4.24
CA GLN A 121 48.15 24.62 5.04
C GLN A 121 47.64 25.66 6.05
N GLY A 122 46.42 26.20 5.83
CA GLY A 122 45.89 27.32 6.60
C GLY A 122 46.64 28.64 6.33
N GLY A 123 46.59 29.56 7.31
CA GLY A 123 47.37 30.82 7.30
C GLY A 123 46.78 31.99 6.50
N TRP A 124 45.58 31.88 5.90
CA TRP A 124 44.99 32.92 5.03
C TRP A 124 44.75 34.23 5.80
N LEU A 125 44.39 34.10 7.08
CA LEU A 125 44.20 35.20 8.03
C LEU A 125 45.53 35.81 8.52
N ASP A 126 46.66 35.13 8.32
CA ASP A 126 48.00 35.54 8.75
C ASP A 126 48.82 36.16 7.58
N ALA A 127 48.18 36.32 6.40
CA ALA A 127 48.75 36.95 5.22
C ALA A 127 49.14 38.43 5.44
N VAL A 128 50.27 38.82 4.84
CA VAL A 128 50.80 40.19 4.81
C VAL A 128 50.19 40.92 3.61
N PHE A 129 49.80 42.18 3.79
CA PHE A 129 49.32 43.03 2.71
C PHE A 129 50.08 44.36 2.70
N ALA A 130 50.20 44.98 1.53
CA ALA A 130 50.62 46.37 1.43
C ALA A 130 49.48 47.29 1.90
N THR A 131 49.81 48.34 2.65
CA THR A 131 48.89 49.41 3.10
C THR A 131 49.14 50.74 2.39
N SER A 132 50.20 50.82 1.59
CA SER A 132 50.58 51.96 0.74
C SER A 132 51.42 51.47 -0.44
N TYR A 133 51.59 52.33 -1.45
CA TYR A 133 52.43 52.06 -2.62
C TYR A 133 52.99 53.38 -3.18
N ASP A 134 54.24 53.36 -3.65
CA ASP A 134 54.86 54.47 -4.36
C ASP A 134 54.73 54.23 -5.87
N ILE A 135 53.96 55.09 -6.54
CA ILE A 135 53.65 54.95 -7.96
C ILE A 135 54.83 55.23 -8.90
N GLU A 136 55.96 55.75 -8.40
CA GLU A 136 57.20 55.82 -9.19
C GLU A 136 57.94 54.47 -9.25
N GLN A 137 57.49 53.45 -8.51
CA GLN A 137 57.90 52.05 -8.69
C GLN A 137 57.28 51.40 -9.94
N GLY A 138 56.29 52.06 -10.57
CA GLY A 138 55.65 51.62 -11.82
C GLY A 138 54.23 51.07 -11.64
N THR A 139 53.74 50.36 -12.65
CA THR A 139 52.35 49.85 -12.72
C THR A 139 52.25 48.32 -12.81
N VAL A 140 53.38 47.62 -12.75
CA VAL A 140 53.47 46.16 -12.92
C VAL A 140 54.04 45.52 -11.66
N LEU A 141 53.34 44.54 -11.11
CA LEU A 141 53.75 43.77 -9.94
C LEU A 141 54.30 42.39 -10.35
N PRO A 142 55.23 41.80 -9.60
CA PRO A 142 55.58 40.40 -9.79
C PRO A 142 54.37 39.51 -9.45
N ALA A 143 54.21 38.41 -10.18
CA ALA A 143 53.39 37.29 -9.72
C ALA A 143 54.20 36.48 -8.68
N LEU A 144 53.56 36.01 -7.61
CA LEU A 144 54.23 35.41 -6.46
C LEU A 144 54.25 33.87 -6.53
N ALA A 145 55.34 33.28 -6.07
CA ALA A 145 55.49 31.82 -5.98
C ALA A 145 54.79 31.21 -4.74
N GLU A 146 54.50 32.02 -3.71
CA GLU A 146 53.88 31.65 -2.43
C GLU A 146 53.14 32.87 -1.86
N LEU A 147 52.17 32.65 -0.96
CA LEU A 147 51.44 33.72 -0.28
C LEU A 147 52.35 34.33 0.82
N PRO A 148 52.58 35.66 0.86
CA PRO A 148 53.35 36.27 1.94
C PRO A 148 52.61 36.14 3.28
N ILE A 149 53.14 35.34 4.20
CA ILE A 149 52.56 35.10 5.53
C ILE A 149 53.49 35.69 6.60
N SER A 150 52.89 36.29 7.64
CA SER A 150 53.65 36.84 8.77
C SER A 150 54.32 35.70 9.55
N PRO A 151 55.65 35.67 9.71
CA PRO A 151 56.29 34.65 10.53
C PRO A 151 55.81 34.80 11.98
N ARG A 152 55.14 33.77 12.52
CA ARG A 152 54.63 33.77 13.90
C ARG A 152 55.78 34.05 14.87
N SER A 153 55.60 35.04 15.73
CA SER A 153 56.64 35.52 16.67
C SER A 153 56.80 34.58 17.87
N GLY A 154 57.29 33.36 17.62
CA GLY A 154 57.49 32.33 18.64
C GLY A 154 58.16 31.09 18.04
N GLN A 155 59.31 30.71 18.59
CA GLN A 155 60.25 29.72 18.07
C GLN A 155 59.67 28.33 17.75
N GLY A 156 59.87 27.90 16.50
CA GLY A 156 60.38 26.57 16.12
C GLY A 156 59.83 25.30 16.81
N GLY A 157 58.81 24.70 16.19
CA GLY A 157 58.55 23.26 16.25
C GLY A 157 57.42 22.82 17.19
N ALA A 158 56.45 22.09 16.61
CA ALA A 158 55.56 21.13 17.29
C ALA A 158 55.03 21.49 18.70
N THR A 159 54.34 22.64 18.84
CA THR A 159 53.16 22.81 19.73
C THR A 159 52.50 24.17 19.49
N ASP A 160 51.22 24.32 19.84
CA ASP A 160 50.37 25.45 19.45
C ASP A 160 50.56 26.73 20.30
N ALA A 161 51.80 27.00 20.73
CA ALA A 161 52.16 27.99 21.77
C ALA A 161 52.06 29.48 21.36
N GLY A 162 51.31 29.80 20.30
CA GLY A 162 51.16 31.16 19.75
C GLY A 162 49.71 31.62 19.59
N ILE A 163 48.73 30.75 19.85
CA ILE A 163 47.31 31.08 19.91
C ILE A 163 46.86 30.78 21.34
N GLY A 164 46.16 31.70 22.00
CA GLY A 164 45.53 31.38 23.28
C GLY A 164 44.55 30.21 23.11
N SER A 165 44.34 29.38 24.14
CA SER A 165 43.47 28.20 24.00
C SER A 165 42.09 28.59 23.44
N PRO A 166 41.37 27.71 22.72
CA PRO A 166 40.07 28.05 22.14
C PRO A 166 39.12 28.72 23.15
N THR A 167 39.15 28.24 24.39
CA THR A 167 38.46 28.81 25.55
C THR A 167 38.89 30.24 25.91
N GLN A 168 40.17 30.59 25.84
CA GLN A 168 40.66 31.96 26.06
C GLN A 168 40.21 32.92 24.96
N VAL A 169 40.32 32.50 23.68
CA VAL A 169 39.89 33.32 22.53
C VAL A 169 38.39 33.58 22.58
N LEU A 170 37.59 32.56 22.88
CA LEU A 170 36.14 32.72 23.02
C LEU A 170 35.77 33.57 24.25
N SER A 171 36.47 33.41 25.38
CA SER A 171 36.27 34.25 26.57
C SER A 171 36.55 35.73 26.31
N ALA A 172 37.61 36.05 25.55
CA ALA A 172 37.92 37.42 25.14
C ALA A 172 36.82 38.02 24.22
N LEU A 173 36.16 37.17 23.43
CA LEU A 173 35.01 37.53 22.59
C LEU A 173 33.65 37.44 23.33
N LYS A 174 33.66 37.19 24.65
CA LYS A 174 32.47 36.98 25.51
C LYS A 174 31.54 35.86 25.00
N MET A 175 32.09 34.90 24.28
CA MET A 175 31.39 33.78 23.68
C MET A 175 31.57 32.52 24.53
N ASN A 176 30.47 31.79 24.77
CA ASN A 176 30.51 30.47 25.39
C ASN A 176 30.38 29.35 24.35
N GLU A 177 30.61 28.12 24.78
CA GLU A 177 30.52 26.90 23.97
C GLU A 177 29.22 26.80 23.16
N VAL A 178 28.06 26.96 23.82
CA VAL A 178 26.74 26.88 23.17
C VAL A 178 26.59 27.94 22.07
N LEU A 179 27.08 29.15 22.31
CA LEU A 179 27.03 30.24 21.34
C LEU A 179 28.00 30.01 20.16
N PHE A 180 29.18 29.43 20.41
CA PHE A 180 30.11 29.02 19.36
C PHE A 180 29.54 27.89 18.50
N LYS A 181 28.97 26.83 19.12
CA LYS A 181 28.32 25.71 18.41
C LYS A 181 27.16 26.20 17.52
N ARG A 182 26.34 27.13 18.02
CA ARG A 182 25.28 27.81 17.23
C ARG A 182 25.84 28.62 16.06
N LEU A 183 26.98 29.28 16.24
CA LEU A 183 27.66 30.01 15.16
C LEU A 183 28.23 29.05 14.11
N LEU A 184 28.87 27.95 14.52
CA LEU A 184 29.39 26.93 13.60
C LEU A 184 28.26 26.38 12.71
N TYR A 185 27.12 26.01 13.29
CA TYR A 185 25.91 25.63 12.55
C TYR A 185 25.47 26.72 11.57
N ALA A 186 25.37 27.98 12.01
CA ALA A 186 24.97 29.09 11.15
C ALA A 186 25.93 29.33 9.98
N VAL A 187 27.23 29.14 10.18
CA VAL A 187 28.26 29.27 9.14
C VAL A 187 28.18 28.11 8.14
N MET A 188 28.04 26.86 8.60
CA MET A 188 27.80 25.71 7.72
C MET A 188 26.51 25.92 6.90
N GLN A 189 25.41 26.28 7.55
CA GLN A 189 24.13 26.50 6.87
C GLN A 189 24.14 27.74 5.95
N SER A 190 24.99 28.74 6.20
CA SER A 190 25.19 29.90 5.32
C SER A 190 25.95 29.55 4.04
N VAL A 191 26.86 28.57 4.09
CA VAL A 191 27.56 28.02 2.91
C VAL A 191 26.68 27.02 2.15
N ALA A 192 25.96 26.14 2.86
CA ALA A 192 25.05 25.16 2.25
C ALA A 192 23.78 25.81 1.64
N THR A 193 23.47 27.06 1.98
CA THR A 193 22.32 27.81 1.44
C THR A 193 22.79 29.13 0.82
N ARG A 194 21.88 30.11 0.66
CA ARG A 194 22.23 31.47 0.19
C ARG A 194 22.12 32.54 1.29
N ARG A 195 21.84 32.11 2.54
CA ARG A 195 21.74 32.98 3.73
C ARG A 195 23.11 33.51 4.12
N LYS A 196 23.15 34.63 4.84
CA LYS A 196 24.38 35.24 5.39
C LYS A 196 24.45 35.09 6.91
N VAL A 197 25.65 35.28 7.46
CA VAL A 197 25.91 35.41 8.90
C VAL A 197 26.51 36.79 9.17
N TYR A 198 25.78 37.66 9.85
CA TYR A 198 26.28 38.96 10.29
C TYR A 198 26.63 38.93 11.78
N ILE A 199 27.85 39.32 12.15
CA ILE A 199 28.38 39.23 13.52
C ILE A 199 28.78 40.62 14.01
N ALA A 200 28.17 41.10 15.10
CA ALA A 200 28.64 42.28 15.83
C ALA A 200 29.35 41.82 17.11
N LEU A 201 30.68 41.99 17.15
CA LEU A 201 31.49 41.69 18.33
C LEU A 201 31.34 42.80 19.39
N ASP A 202 31.36 42.43 20.67
CA ASP A 202 31.40 43.42 21.76
C ASP A 202 32.83 43.83 22.10
N LEU A 203 33.46 44.48 21.12
CA LEU A 203 34.81 45.04 21.14
C LEU A 203 34.80 46.51 20.68
N PRO A 204 35.82 47.33 21.04
CA PRO A 204 36.07 48.63 20.41
C PRO A 204 36.31 48.49 18.90
N ALA A 205 36.02 49.55 18.14
CA ALA A 205 36.15 49.56 16.67
C ALA A 205 37.57 49.21 16.20
N GLU A 206 38.59 49.57 16.97
CA GLU A 206 40.00 49.27 16.72
C GLU A 206 40.33 47.77 16.77
N GLU A 207 39.61 47.00 17.61
CA GLU A 207 39.92 45.60 17.90
C GLU A 207 39.09 44.61 17.07
N VAL A 208 38.05 45.06 16.36
CA VAL A 208 37.10 44.21 15.61
C VAL A 208 37.84 43.27 14.65
N THR A 209 38.80 43.74 13.86
CA THR A 209 39.54 42.89 12.91
C THR A 209 40.39 41.83 13.63
N ALA A 210 40.96 42.15 14.80
CA ALA A 210 41.74 41.19 15.58
C ALA A 210 40.84 40.10 16.18
N GLY A 211 39.69 40.49 16.75
CA GLY A 211 38.67 39.57 17.25
C GLY A 211 38.06 38.69 16.14
N ALA A 212 37.77 39.28 14.98
CA ALA A 212 37.27 38.59 13.80
C ALA A 212 38.27 37.54 13.29
N LYS A 213 39.57 37.88 13.19
CA LYS A 213 40.62 36.88 12.90
C LYS A 213 40.68 35.77 13.95
N GLY A 214 40.52 36.10 15.24
CA GLY A 214 40.46 35.11 16.32
C GLY A 214 39.34 34.10 16.12
N LEU A 215 38.11 34.59 15.92
CA LEU A 215 36.93 33.75 15.73
C LEU A 215 36.98 32.95 14.42
N LEU A 216 37.44 33.56 13.33
CA LEU A 216 37.59 32.88 12.04
C LEU A 216 38.63 31.76 12.08
N ARG A 217 39.72 31.88 12.85
CA ARG A 217 40.66 30.75 13.05
C ARG A 217 39.95 29.56 13.69
N LEU A 218 39.20 29.77 14.78
CA LEU A 218 38.45 28.69 15.44
C LEU A 218 37.37 28.08 14.53
N LEU A 219 36.64 28.91 13.77
CA LEU A 219 35.66 28.41 12.80
C LEU A 219 36.35 27.58 11.70
N TYR A 220 37.47 28.03 11.14
CA TYR A 220 38.22 27.24 10.16
C TYR A 220 38.72 25.92 10.73
N THR A 221 39.22 25.89 11.97
CA THR A 221 39.62 24.63 12.63
C THR A 221 38.43 23.70 12.86
N ALA A 222 37.24 24.22 13.18
CA ALA A 222 36.03 23.42 13.43
C ALA A 222 35.18 23.09 12.18
N LEU A 223 35.59 23.54 10.99
CA LEU A 223 34.85 23.32 9.73
C LEU A 223 35.50 22.22 8.88
N PRO A 224 34.71 21.36 8.21
CA PRO A 224 35.21 20.40 7.22
C PRO A 224 35.74 21.07 5.94
N PHE A 225 36.61 20.36 5.22
CA PHE A 225 37.27 20.89 4.00
C PHE A 225 36.29 21.37 2.93
N ALA A 226 35.20 20.64 2.64
CA ALA A 226 34.20 21.07 1.65
C ALA A 226 33.58 22.44 1.98
N PHE A 227 33.31 22.73 3.25
CA PHE A 227 32.87 24.06 3.69
C PHE A 227 33.99 25.10 3.59
N ARG A 228 35.23 24.77 3.99
CA ARG A 228 36.39 25.68 3.88
C ARG A 228 36.66 26.12 2.43
N ARG A 229 36.40 25.26 1.43
CA ARG A 229 36.52 25.57 -0.02
C ARG A 229 35.54 26.61 -0.53
N GLN A 230 34.47 26.89 0.20
CA GLN A 230 33.39 27.78 -0.21
C GLN A 230 33.20 28.98 0.74
N LEU A 231 33.77 28.94 1.96
CA LEU A 231 33.60 29.95 3.00
C LEU A 231 34.36 31.26 2.71
N GLY A 232 33.82 32.12 1.84
CA GLY A 232 34.19 33.54 1.83
C GLY A 232 33.71 34.30 3.07
N PHE A 233 34.47 35.29 3.52
CA PHE A 233 34.19 36.11 4.72
C PHE A 233 34.66 37.56 4.56
N MET A 234 34.31 38.45 5.50
CA MET A 234 34.86 39.80 5.60
C MET A 234 35.00 40.26 7.06
N THR A 235 36.24 40.59 7.51
CA THR A 235 36.60 40.81 8.92
C THR A 235 36.16 42.15 9.51
N PHE A 236 35.78 43.12 8.66
CA PHE A 236 35.14 44.36 9.08
C PHE A 236 34.27 44.90 7.96
N ALA A 237 33.11 45.44 8.34
CA ALA A 237 32.23 46.25 7.53
C ALA A 237 31.52 47.26 8.42
N LYS A 238 31.13 48.39 7.86
CA LYS A 238 30.31 49.35 8.59
C LYS A 238 28.92 48.79 8.89
N GLU A 239 28.18 48.40 7.86
CA GLU A 239 26.81 47.88 7.96
C GLU A 239 26.67 46.50 7.26
N PRO A 240 25.64 45.70 7.59
CA PRO A 240 25.31 44.46 6.89
C PRO A 240 25.11 44.67 5.38
N GLN A 241 25.80 43.88 4.55
CA GLN A 241 25.74 44.00 3.08
C GLN A 241 25.81 42.62 2.42
N ALA A 242 24.75 42.24 1.68
CA ALA A 242 24.67 40.97 0.95
C ALA A 242 25.61 40.95 -0.28
N LYS A 243 26.92 40.76 -0.06
CA LYS A 243 27.93 40.62 -1.12
C LYS A 243 27.95 39.18 -1.69
N LYS A 244 28.31 39.05 -2.98
CA LYS A 244 28.49 37.74 -3.63
C LYS A 244 29.75 37.06 -3.07
N GLY A 245 29.74 35.73 -2.96
CA GLY A 245 30.87 34.92 -2.49
C GLY A 245 31.24 35.06 -1.00
N ILE A 246 30.77 36.09 -0.31
CA ILE A 246 30.99 36.31 1.13
C ILE A 246 29.79 35.76 1.91
N HIS A 247 30.03 34.89 2.88
CA HIS A 247 29.00 34.24 3.72
C HIS A 247 28.95 34.86 5.11
N VAL A 248 30.13 35.09 5.72
CA VAL A 248 30.28 35.65 7.07
C VAL A 248 30.79 37.09 6.99
N GLN A 249 30.11 38.04 7.63
CA GLN A 249 30.49 39.44 7.66
C GLN A 249 30.48 39.98 9.10
N PHE A 250 31.61 40.49 9.55
CA PHE A 250 31.71 41.19 10.83
C PHE A 250 31.32 42.66 10.63
N VAL A 251 30.42 43.20 11.45
CA VAL A 251 29.80 44.52 11.28
C VAL A 251 30.00 45.43 12.51
N GLU A 252 29.91 46.75 12.33
CA GLU A 252 30.04 47.71 13.43
C GLU A 252 28.93 47.53 14.48
N ARG A 253 29.30 47.67 15.76
CA ARG A 253 28.40 47.58 16.92
C ARG A 253 27.16 48.46 16.75
N GLY A 254 25.98 47.90 17.03
CA GLY A 254 24.70 48.61 16.96
C GLY A 254 24.08 48.71 15.55
N THR A 255 24.73 48.21 14.50
CA THR A 255 24.14 48.18 13.15
C THR A 255 23.17 47.03 12.92
N LEU A 256 23.28 45.94 13.69
CA LEU A 256 22.30 44.84 13.72
C LEU A 256 21.01 45.28 14.45
N ARG A 257 20.07 45.87 13.71
CA ARG A 257 18.79 46.35 14.26
C ARG A 257 17.76 45.20 14.34
N PRO A 258 16.96 45.10 15.42
CA PRO A 258 15.83 44.18 15.47
C PRO A 258 14.81 44.48 14.35
N LYS A 259 14.33 43.42 13.68
CA LYS A 259 13.34 43.49 12.58
C LYS A 259 13.77 44.34 11.37
N ASP A 260 15.08 44.46 11.09
CA ASP A 260 15.55 44.99 9.80
C ASP A 260 15.24 43.99 8.68
N ARG A 261 14.43 44.42 7.70
CA ARG A 261 14.01 43.61 6.54
C ARG A 261 15.19 43.14 5.68
N ASN A 262 16.35 43.82 5.75
CA ASN A 262 17.56 43.44 5.03
C ASN A 262 18.28 42.24 5.67
N THR A 263 18.13 42.01 6.97
CA THR A 263 18.76 40.90 7.71
C THR A 263 17.76 39.92 8.33
N GLU A 264 16.46 40.18 8.21
CA GLU A 264 15.36 39.40 8.81
C GLU A 264 15.40 37.91 8.42
N LYS A 265 15.90 37.58 7.23
CA LYS A 265 16.04 36.20 6.72
C LYS A 265 17.43 35.59 6.94
N ASP A 266 18.39 36.37 7.44
CA ASP A 266 19.79 35.96 7.64
C ASP A 266 20.10 35.67 9.12
N PHE A 267 21.17 34.92 9.36
CA PHE A 267 21.66 34.70 10.71
C PHE A 267 22.32 35.97 11.24
N THR A 268 21.93 36.41 12.44
CA THR A 268 22.58 37.55 13.12
C THR A 268 23.08 37.11 14.49
N PHE A 269 24.29 37.54 14.84
CA PHE A 269 24.93 37.32 16.13
C PHE A 269 25.37 38.68 16.68
N ASP A 270 24.47 39.32 17.42
CA ASP A 270 24.71 40.58 18.12
C ASP A 270 25.19 40.28 19.54
N LEU A 271 26.51 40.12 19.70
CA LEU A 271 27.13 39.77 20.99
C LEU A 271 27.00 40.90 22.03
N VAL A 272 26.71 42.12 21.59
CA VAL A 272 26.55 43.31 22.44
C VAL A 272 25.21 43.30 23.17
N SER A 273 24.14 42.82 22.52
CA SER A 273 22.84 42.58 23.17
C SER A 273 22.58 41.12 23.53
N GLY A 274 23.52 40.21 23.26
CA GLY A 274 23.36 38.76 23.43
C GLY A 274 22.34 38.11 22.48
N ARG A 275 21.91 38.83 21.44
CA ARG A 275 20.80 38.42 20.56
C ARG A 275 21.31 37.61 19.38
N VAL A 276 20.68 36.45 19.15
CA VAL A 276 20.94 35.57 18.01
C VAL A 276 19.64 35.30 17.28
N THR A 277 19.67 35.30 15.93
CA THR A 277 18.52 34.93 15.10
C THR A 277 18.79 33.66 14.29
N HIS A 278 17.75 32.82 14.13
CA HIS A 278 17.70 31.63 13.26
C HIS A 278 18.65 30.47 13.57
N ALA A 279 19.51 30.58 14.58
CA ALA A 279 20.29 29.47 15.13
C ALA A 279 19.83 29.21 16.57
N ASP A 280 18.89 28.29 16.76
CA ASP A 280 18.30 28.00 18.07
C ASP A 280 19.26 27.28 19.02
N ALA A 281 18.95 27.24 20.32
CA ALA A 281 19.82 26.59 21.31
C ALA A 281 19.91 25.06 21.12
N SER A 282 18.93 24.45 20.45
CA SER A 282 18.90 23.02 20.10
C SER A 282 20.02 22.62 19.13
N VAL A 283 20.40 23.47 18.17
CA VAL A 283 21.41 23.13 17.14
C VAL A 283 22.80 22.93 17.72
N ALA A 284 23.05 23.43 18.94
CA ALA A 284 24.29 23.17 19.65
C ALA A 284 24.46 21.69 20.05
N LYS A 285 23.36 20.93 20.17
CA LYS A 285 23.35 19.50 20.53
C LYS A 285 23.46 18.55 19.34
N LEU A 286 23.66 19.07 18.11
CA LEU A 286 23.82 18.21 16.93
C LEU A 286 25.13 17.39 17.08
N PRO A 287 25.17 16.11 16.66
CA PRO A 287 26.34 15.24 16.86
C PRO A 287 27.64 15.86 16.33
N TYR A 288 27.59 16.52 15.17
CA TYR A 288 28.76 17.22 14.62
C TYR A 288 29.18 18.45 15.44
N ALA A 289 28.24 19.18 16.07
CA ALA A 289 28.55 20.36 16.87
C ALA A 289 29.23 19.98 18.20
N GLU A 290 28.86 18.86 18.80
CA GLU A 290 29.56 18.26 19.94
C GLU A 290 30.96 17.77 19.53
N PHE A 291 31.05 16.99 18.46
CA PHE A 291 32.32 16.42 17.99
C PHE A 291 33.34 17.49 17.54
N ALA A 292 32.90 18.50 16.78
CA ALA A 292 33.77 19.61 16.36
C ALA A 292 34.27 20.46 17.55
N TRP A 293 33.54 20.50 18.66
CA TRP A 293 34.00 21.15 19.90
C TRP A 293 35.09 20.35 20.62
N ALA A 294 35.00 19.02 20.60
CA ALA A 294 36.08 18.14 21.08
C ALA A 294 37.33 18.27 20.19
N LEU A 295 37.18 18.24 18.86
CA LEU A 295 38.28 18.42 17.90
C LEU A 295 39.04 19.75 18.06
N LEU A 296 38.38 20.81 18.56
CA LEU A 296 39.07 22.07 18.87
C LEU A 296 40.09 21.97 20.01
N GLN A 297 39.94 21.00 20.92
CA GLN A 297 40.94 20.73 21.97
C GLN A 297 42.04 19.78 21.48
N GLU A 298 41.79 19.01 20.43
CA GLU A 298 42.70 18.01 19.85
C GLU A 298 42.98 18.28 18.35
N PRO A 299 43.69 19.37 18.00
CA PRO A 299 43.85 19.79 16.60
C PRO A 299 44.53 18.74 15.70
N GLY A 300 45.35 17.84 16.27
CA GLY A 300 45.96 16.73 15.54
C GLY A 300 44.97 15.63 15.10
N ALA A 301 43.84 15.47 15.80
CA ALA A 301 42.77 14.56 15.40
C ALA A 301 41.85 15.19 14.33
N ALA A 302 41.75 16.53 14.32
CA ALA A 302 40.84 17.27 13.46
C ALA A 302 41.15 17.07 11.96
N ASP A 303 42.38 17.29 11.53
CA ASP A 303 42.76 17.14 10.11
C ASP A 303 42.67 15.67 9.62
N ALA A 304 42.86 14.69 10.52
CA ALA A 304 42.65 13.27 10.22
C ALA A 304 41.17 12.95 9.96
N PHE A 305 40.27 13.46 10.81
CA PHE A 305 38.83 13.36 10.58
C PHE A 305 38.39 14.10 9.30
N TYR A 306 38.86 15.32 9.06
CA TYR A 306 38.46 16.07 7.87
C TYR A 306 38.96 15.44 6.58
N THR A 307 40.12 14.79 6.60
CA THR A 307 40.59 13.99 5.44
C THR A 307 39.69 12.78 5.21
N PHE A 308 39.36 12.02 6.26
CA PHE A 308 38.40 10.91 6.20
C PHE A 308 37.02 11.33 5.67
N ALA A 309 36.49 12.47 6.12
CA ALA A 309 35.18 12.94 5.67
C ALA A 309 35.20 13.40 4.19
N ASP A 310 36.30 14.04 3.74
CA ASP A 310 36.53 14.42 2.33
C ASP A 310 36.62 13.17 1.43
N GLU A 311 37.23 12.09 1.92
CA GLU A 311 37.29 10.77 1.26
C GLU A 311 35.92 10.10 1.19
N MET A 312 35.19 10.00 2.31
CA MET A 312 33.91 9.24 2.37
C MET A 312 32.76 9.95 1.64
N LEU A 313 32.74 11.28 1.62
CA LEU A 313 31.74 12.07 0.88
C LEU A 313 32.08 12.20 -0.61
N SER A 314 33.29 11.83 -1.02
CA SER A 314 33.68 11.81 -2.43
C SER A 314 32.77 10.88 -3.24
N GLY A 315 32.29 11.37 -4.38
CA GLY A 315 31.39 10.61 -5.26
C GLY A 315 29.99 10.32 -4.69
N MET A 316 29.60 10.91 -3.56
CA MET A 316 28.22 10.88 -3.07
C MET A 316 27.32 11.86 -3.85
N GLU A 317 26.03 11.84 -3.55
CA GLU A 317 25.02 12.69 -4.20
C GLU A 317 25.36 14.20 -4.11
N PRO A 318 25.07 14.99 -5.17
CA PRO A 318 25.39 16.41 -5.20
C PRO A 318 24.83 17.18 -4.00
N GLY A 319 25.73 17.86 -3.27
CA GLY A 319 25.38 18.63 -2.07
C GLY A 319 25.49 17.86 -0.75
N ARG A 320 25.65 16.52 -0.73
CA ARG A 320 25.89 15.78 0.53
C ARG A 320 27.20 16.23 1.20
N GLU A 321 28.19 16.67 0.43
CA GLU A 321 29.43 17.30 0.92
C GLU A 321 29.22 18.58 1.76
N LEU A 322 28.03 19.20 1.70
CA LEU A 322 27.62 20.36 2.51
C LEU A 322 26.48 20.02 3.50
N SER A 323 26.13 18.75 3.70
CA SER A 323 25.11 18.35 4.68
C SER A 323 25.70 18.25 6.09
N ILE A 324 25.18 19.05 7.03
CA ILE A 324 25.58 19.01 8.45
C ILE A 324 25.30 17.63 9.07
N GLU A 325 24.22 16.98 8.63
CA GLU A 325 23.81 15.64 9.09
C GLU A 325 24.85 14.58 8.68
N ALA A 326 25.38 14.66 7.45
CA ALA A 326 26.38 13.72 6.96
C ALA A 326 27.70 13.79 7.75
N TYR A 327 28.13 14.98 8.19
CA TYR A 327 29.27 15.09 9.11
C TYR A 327 28.93 14.62 10.53
N GLY A 328 27.64 14.60 10.92
CA GLY A 328 27.17 13.96 12.15
C GLY A 328 27.27 12.42 12.08
N GLU A 329 26.82 11.81 10.98
CA GLU A 329 26.99 10.38 10.68
C GLU A 329 28.49 9.99 10.73
N LEU A 330 29.32 10.73 10.00
CA LEU A 330 30.75 10.46 9.90
C LEU A 330 31.50 10.68 11.22
N ALA A 331 31.08 11.64 12.05
CA ALA A 331 31.62 11.82 13.40
C ALA A 331 31.36 10.58 14.28
N VAL A 332 30.17 10.00 14.20
CA VAL A 332 29.81 8.75 14.92
C VAL A 332 30.64 7.57 14.39
N PHE A 333 30.76 7.41 13.06
CA PHE A 333 31.55 6.31 12.49
C PHE A 333 33.04 6.42 12.81
N TYR A 334 33.62 7.63 12.71
CA TYR A 334 35.01 7.87 13.11
C TYR A 334 35.23 7.62 14.60
N GLY A 335 34.28 8.01 15.46
CA GLY A 335 34.32 7.72 16.89
C GLY A 335 34.28 6.22 17.21
N LEU A 336 33.51 5.44 16.44
CA LEU A 336 33.49 3.99 16.53
C LEU A 336 34.80 3.34 16.04
N GLU A 337 35.44 3.88 14.99
CA GLU A 337 36.80 3.46 14.60
C GLU A 337 37.84 3.74 15.71
N GLN A 338 37.65 4.77 16.54
CA GLN A 338 38.49 5.03 17.72
C GLN A 338 38.09 4.18 18.96
N GLY A 339 37.10 3.30 18.85
CA GLY A 339 36.69 2.40 19.92
C GLY A 339 35.70 2.97 20.94
N MET A 340 34.99 4.08 20.64
CA MET A 340 33.92 4.60 21.49
C MET A 340 32.63 3.78 21.33
N GLU A 341 32.63 2.54 21.87
CA GLU A 341 31.57 1.54 21.65
C GLU A 341 30.16 1.99 22.08
N ASP A 342 30.06 2.87 23.07
CA ASP A 342 28.77 3.36 23.60
C ASP A 342 27.92 4.02 22.50
N LEU A 343 28.55 4.69 21.53
CA LEU A 343 27.90 5.28 20.36
C LEU A 343 27.12 4.27 19.50
N TYR A 344 27.50 2.98 19.57
CA TYR A 344 26.75 1.90 18.91
C TYR A 344 25.69 1.29 19.82
N LEU A 345 25.96 1.18 21.12
CA LEU A 345 25.01 0.64 22.10
C LEU A 345 23.78 1.54 22.25
N ASP A 346 23.97 2.87 22.22
CA ASP A 346 22.88 3.85 22.36
C ASP A 346 21.90 3.85 21.17
N ASN A 347 22.36 3.52 19.95
CA ASN A 347 21.51 3.55 18.75
C ASN A 347 22.00 2.63 17.60
N LYS A 348 22.01 1.32 17.84
CA LYS A 348 22.50 0.29 16.89
C LYS A 348 21.91 0.43 15.48
N SER A 349 20.59 0.58 15.37
CA SER A 349 19.86 0.60 14.08
C SER A 349 20.28 1.81 13.24
N HIS A 350 20.32 3.00 13.84
CA HIS A 350 20.70 4.22 13.13
C HIS A 350 22.16 4.18 12.65
N VAL A 351 23.08 3.59 13.43
CA VAL A 351 24.47 3.41 12.99
C VAL A 351 24.55 2.48 11.77
N LEU A 352 23.88 1.32 11.80
CA LEU A 352 23.90 0.38 10.66
C LEU A 352 23.20 0.97 9.42
N SER A 353 22.07 1.64 9.59
CA SER A 353 21.33 2.30 8.49
C SER A 353 22.12 3.45 7.88
N GLY A 354 22.82 4.23 8.71
CA GLY A 354 23.74 5.26 8.25
C GLY A 354 24.89 4.66 7.43
N LEU A 355 25.57 3.63 7.93
CA LEU A 355 26.64 2.94 7.18
C LEU A 355 26.16 2.37 5.84
N LEU A 356 24.98 1.76 5.79
CA LEU A 356 24.37 1.26 4.55
C LEU A 356 24.22 2.36 3.48
N THR A 357 23.95 3.60 3.89
CA THR A 357 23.80 4.75 2.97
C THR A 357 25.09 5.05 2.19
N TYR A 358 26.26 4.72 2.76
CA TYR A 358 27.57 4.87 2.09
C TYR A 358 28.01 3.61 1.34
N LEU A 359 27.52 2.43 1.74
CA LEU A 359 27.96 1.12 1.26
C LEU A 359 27.08 0.50 0.17
N LYS A 360 25.78 0.82 0.13
CA LYS A 360 24.83 0.36 -0.90
C LYS A 360 25.04 0.95 -2.31
N PRO A 361 25.45 2.22 -2.51
CA PRO A 361 25.66 2.77 -3.85
C PRO A 361 26.75 2.02 -4.64
N ASP A 362 26.64 2.01 -5.97
CA ASP A 362 27.57 1.28 -6.86
C ASP A 362 29.05 1.60 -6.58
N GLY A 363 29.84 0.56 -6.32
CA GLY A 363 31.26 0.68 -5.96
C GLY A 363 31.53 1.19 -4.54
N GLY A 364 30.51 1.48 -3.73
CA GLY A 364 30.63 2.02 -2.37
C GLY A 364 31.54 1.20 -1.46
N LEU A 365 31.40 -0.13 -1.46
CA LEU A 365 32.27 -1.07 -0.71
C LEU A 365 33.77 -0.89 -0.99
N GLN A 366 34.13 -0.50 -2.21
CA GLN A 366 35.50 -0.42 -2.71
C GLN A 366 36.08 0.99 -2.51
N GLN A 367 35.24 2.01 -2.65
CA GLN A 367 35.60 3.41 -2.41
C GLN A 367 35.66 3.74 -0.90
N ARG A 368 34.83 3.07 -0.09
CA ARG A 368 34.62 3.35 1.34
C ARG A 368 34.95 2.13 2.20
N SER A 369 36.08 1.49 1.92
CA SER A 369 36.52 0.24 2.56
C SER A 369 36.57 0.34 4.10
N ARG A 370 36.94 1.50 4.65
CA ARG A 370 36.92 1.79 6.09
C ARG A 370 35.54 1.60 6.73
N LEU A 371 34.51 2.21 6.15
CA LEU A 371 33.12 2.04 6.61
C LEU A 371 32.64 0.59 6.45
N ASN A 372 33.14 -0.12 5.43
CA ASN A 372 32.86 -1.54 5.25
C ASN A 372 33.54 -2.41 6.33
N GLU A 373 34.79 -2.14 6.68
CA GLU A 373 35.51 -2.80 7.79
C GLU A 373 34.85 -2.51 9.15
N LEU A 374 34.35 -1.30 9.37
CA LEU A 374 33.53 -0.95 10.54
C LEU A 374 32.21 -1.75 10.55
N PHE A 375 31.47 -1.80 9.44
CA PHE A 375 30.24 -2.60 9.35
C PHE A 375 30.51 -4.09 9.62
N LEU A 376 31.59 -4.65 9.06
CA LEU A 376 32.02 -6.03 9.31
C LEU A 376 32.42 -6.28 10.77
N THR A 377 32.94 -5.26 11.47
CA THR A 377 33.26 -5.33 12.90
C THR A 377 31.99 -5.33 13.75
N LEU A 378 31.00 -4.46 13.44
CA LEU A 378 29.70 -4.45 14.11
C LEU A 378 28.89 -5.73 13.85
N LEU A 379 28.90 -6.25 12.62
CA LEU A 379 28.33 -7.55 12.27
C LEU A 379 29.02 -8.70 13.03
N SER A 380 30.31 -8.58 13.36
CA SER A 380 31.02 -9.56 14.19
C SER A 380 30.54 -9.50 15.65
N ARG A 381 30.34 -8.30 16.19
CA ARG A 381 29.78 -8.05 17.54
C ARG A 381 28.38 -8.66 17.69
N GLU A 382 27.46 -8.36 16.77
CA GLU A 382 26.08 -8.87 16.87
C GLU A 382 25.98 -10.38 16.55
N LEU A 383 26.83 -10.92 15.66
CA LEU A 383 26.98 -12.37 15.47
C LEU A 383 27.46 -13.07 16.75
N ASP A 384 28.42 -12.49 17.48
CA ASP A 384 28.90 -13.03 18.75
C ASP A 384 27.92 -12.77 19.91
N SER A 385 27.03 -11.79 19.79
CA SER A 385 25.88 -11.59 20.68
C SER A 385 24.88 -12.75 20.56
N VAL A 386 24.44 -13.07 19.33
CA VAL A 386 23.48 -14.19 19.12
C VAL A 386 24.11 -15.56 19.39
N LYS A 387 25.43 -15.75 19.27
CA LYS A 387 26.11 -16.97 19.77
C LYS A 387 26.07 -17.10 21.30
N ARG A 388 25.85 -16.02 22.04
CA ARG A 388 25.67 -16.01 23.52
C ARG A 388 24.19 -16.08 23.90
N GLU A 389 23.39 -16.77 23.09
CA GLU A 389 21.95 -17.01 23.29
C GLU A 389 21.06 -15.74 23.30
N ASN A 390 21.59 -14.55 22.99
CA ASN A 390 20.80 -13.33 22.88
C ASN A 390 19.84 -13.37 21.68
N VAL A 391 18.67 -12.75 21.84
CA VAL A 391 17.71 -12.54 20.74
C VAL A 391 17.97 -11.15 20.15
N PRO A 392 18.18 -11.01 18.83
CA PRO A 392 18.41 -9.71 18.20
C PRO A 392 17.11 -8.89 18.06
N GLU A 393 17.27 -7.57 17.96
CA GLU A 393 16.20 -6.61 17.68
C GLU A 393 15.82 -6.64 16.18
N GLU A 394 14.53 -6.47 15.83
CA GLU A 394 14.09 -6.50 14.41
C GLU A 394 14.87 -5.49 13.56
N ASP A 395 14.92 -4.23 14.00
CA ASP A 395 15.61 -3.14 13.30
C ASP A 395 17.08 -3.46 13.00
N VAL A 396 17.80 -4.01 13.98
CA VAL A 396 19.21 -4.39 13.83
C VAL A 396 19.36 -5.56 12.85
N ALA A 397 18.47 -6.55 12.95
CA ALA A 397 18.43 -7.66 12.01
C ALA A 397 18.06 -7.19 10.58
N ALA A 398 17.15 -6.24 10.43
CA ALA A 398 16.77 -5.66 9.14
C ALA A 398 17.96 -5.00 8.44
N ARG A 399 18.73 -4.15 9.14
CA ARG A 399 19.94 -3.53 8.54
C ARG A 399 21.05 -4.54 8.25
N ILE A 400 21.19 -5.60 9.05
CA ILE A 400 22.10 -6.71 8.76
C ILE A 400 21.64 -7.52 7.53
N GLY A 401 20.33 -7.72 7.37
CA GLY A 401 19.73 -8.34 6.19
C GLY A 401 19.92 -7.50 4.93
N GLU A 402 19.66 -6.20 4.98
CA GLU A 402 19.86 -5.26 3.88
C GLU A 402 21.29 -5.26 3.32
N TYR A 403 22.30 -5.49 4.17
CA TYR A 403 23.70 -5.60 3.76
C TYR A 403 24.01 -6.89 2.99
N PHE A 404 23.19 -7.95 3.09
CA PHE A 404 23.39 -9.23 2.40
C PHE A 404 23.54 -9.08 0.88
N SER A 405 22.73 -8.18 0.30
CA SER A 405 22.72 -7.84 -1.13
C SER A 405 24.06 -7.35 -1.68
N VAL A 406 24.88 -6.70 -0.84
CA VAL A 406 26.21 -6.15 -1.19
C VAL A 406 27.36 -6.92 -0.54
N ALA A 407 27.08 -7.79 0.43
CA ALA A 407 28.08 -8.56 1.14
C ALA A 407 28.82 -9.57 0.25
N ALA A 408 30.14 -9.72 0.44
CA ALA A 408 30.90 -10.78 -0.21
C ALA A 408 30.40 -12.18 0.25
N PRO A 409 30.49 -13.26 -0.57
CA PRO A 409 29.89 -14.57 -0.24
C PRO A 409 30.33 -15.19 1.10
N VAL A 410 31.58 -14.95 1.53
CA VAL A 410 32.08 -15.39 2.85
C VAL A 410 31.33 -14.70 4.00
N VAL A 411 30.88 -13.46 3.79
CA VAL A 411 30.12 -12.68 4.76
C VAL A 411 28.62 -12.99 4.67
N GLN A 412 28.08 -13.23 3.47
CA GLN A 412 26.70 -13.72 3.28
C GLN A 412 26.42 -14.97 4.13
N SER A 413 27.34 -15.94 4.15
CA SER A 413 27.23 -17.13 5.02
C SER A 413 27.18 -16.80 6.52
N ARG A 414 27.88 -15.75 6.96
CA ARG A 414 27.88 -15.26 8.36
C ARG A 414 26.59 -14.52 8.72
N ILE A 415 25.98 -13.82 7.77
CA ILE A 415 24.66 -13.19 7.93
C ILE A 415 23.59 -14.28 8.09
N VAL A 416 23.64 -15.32 7.27
CA VAL A 416 22.77 -16.50 7.43
C VAL A 416 22.97 -17.16 8.80
N ASP A 417 24.22 -17.33 9.27
CA ASP A 417 24.48 -17.84 10.63
C ASP A 417 23.84 -16.94 11.71
N TYR A 418 23.96 -15.62 11.58
CA TYR A 418 23.33 -14.66 12.51
C TYR A 418 21.81 -14.85 12.59
N PHE A 419 21.11 -15.01 11.46
CA PHE A 419 19.68 -15.31 11.47
C PHE A 419 19.35 -16.69 12.04
N ILE A 420 20.14 -17.73 11.73
CA ILE A 420 19.94 -19.09 12.27
C ILE A 420 20.06 -19.08 13.81
N TYR A 421 21.07 -18.43 14.37
CA TYR A 421 21.20 -18.26 15.82
C TYR A 421 20.06 -17.39 16.38
N GLY A 422 19.77 -16.23 15.77
CA GLY A 422 18.74 -15.30 16.26
C GLY A 422 17.34 -15.93 16.35
N VAL A 423 16.90 -16.61 15.28
CA VAL A 423 15.60 -17.29 15.26
C VAL A 423 15.57 -18.47 16.25
N ASN A 424 16.65 -19.27 16.31
CA ASN A 424 16.74 -20.37 17.27
C ASN A 424 16.63 -19.88 18.72
N ASN A 425 17.39 -18.85 19.09
CA ASN A 425 17.35 -18.23 20.41
C ASN A 425 15.95 -17.67 20.73
N ALA A 426 15.31 -17.02 19.77
CA ALA A 426 13.95 -16.51 19.92
C ALA A 426 12.94 -17.64 20.21
N ARG A 427 13.06 -18.79 19.51
CA ARG A 427 12.24 -19.99 19.80
C ARG A 427 12.57 -20.59 21.18
N ALA A 428 13.85 -20.75 21.52
CA ALA A 428 14.29 -21.31 22.80
C ALA A 428 13.81 -20.50 24.01
N GLN A 429 13.88 -19.16 23.90
CA GLN A 429 13.35 -18.23 24.91
C GLN A 429 11.83 -18.00 24.81
N LYS A 430 11.10 -18.74 23.94
CA LYS A 430 9.66 -18.62 23.69
C LYS A 430 9.18 -17.21 23.25
N ARG A 431 10.08 -16.37 22.72
CA ARG A 431 9.77 -15.02 22.20
C ARG A 431 9.13 -15.10 20.81
N MET A 432 7.93 -15.68 20.74
CA MET A 432 7.26 -15.98 19.46
C MET A 432 7.01 -14.75 18.57
N ARG A 433 6.91 -13.54 19.15
CA ARG A 433 6.88 -12.28 18.39
C ARG A 433 8.18 -12.03 17.63
N ALA A 434 9.33 -12.08 18.32
CA ALA A 434 10.65 -11.95 17.69
C ALA A 434 10.95 -13.03 16.65
N VAL A 435 10.40 -14.24 16.81
CA VAL A 435 10.47 -15.29 15.78
C VAL A 435 9.76 -14.85 14.49
N GLN A 436 8.58 -14.21 14.60
CA GLN A 436 7.84 -13.70 13.44
C GLN A 436 8.49 -12.45 12.82
N GLU A 437 9.00 -11.53 13.65
CA GLU A 437 9.72 -10.33 13.20
C GLU A 437 10.99 -10.70 12.41
N LEU A 438 11.79 -11.66 12.89
CA LEU A 438 12.97 -12.15 12.17
C LEU A 438 12.63 -12.91 10.88
N TYR A 439 11.54 -13.67 10.86
CA TYR A 439 11.06 -14.29 9.62
C TYR A 439 10.52 -13.26 8.62
N ALA A 440 9.83 -12.21 9.08
CA ALA A 440 9.41 -11.11 8.22
C ALA A 440 10.62 -10.36 7.60
N VAL A 441 11.72 -10.20 8.33
CA VAL A 441 12.99 -9.69 7.76
C VAL A 441 13.55 -10.63 6.68
N LEU A 442 13.53 -11.94 6.91
CA LEU A 442 13.96 -12.93 5.91
C LEU A 442 13.04 -12.94 4.68
N ASP A 443 11.73 -12.72 4.83
CA ASP A 443 10.76 -12.74 3.72
C ASP A 443 10.80 -11.48 2.83
N ARG A 444 11.37 -10.37 3.33
CA ARG A 444 11.58 -9.12 2.57
C ARG A 444 12.68 -9.22 1.50
N ASP A 445 13.67 -10.12 1.64
CA ASP A 445 14.77 -10.31 0.68
C ASP A 445 14.81 -11.77 0.17
N PRO A 446 14.42 -12.04 -1.10
CA PRO A 446 14.41 -13.40 -1.65
C PRO A 446 15.78 -14.11 -1.69
N GLN A 447 16.89 -13.38 -1.83
CA GLN A 447 18.23 -13.99 -1.89
C GLN A 447 18.70 -14.41 -0.50
N LEU A 448 18.46 -13.56 0.51
CA LEU A 448 18.70 -13.89 1.91
C LEU A 448 17.80 -15.04 2.37
N ASN A 449 16.51 -15.03 1.99
CA ASN A 449 15.56 -16.10 2.24
C ASN A 449 16.07 -17.43 1.67
N GLN A 450 16.47 -17.43 0.40
CA GLN A 450 16.96 -18.63 -0.28
C GLN A 450 18.19 -19.20 0.43
N ALA A 451 19.21 -18.37 0.66
CA ALA A 451 20.46 -18.77 1.30
C ALA A 451 20.30 -19.22 2.77
N PHE A 452 19.32 -18.63 3.50
CA PHE A 452 18.95 -19.10 4.83
C PHE A 452 18.36 -20.50 4.77
N PHE A 453 17.32 -20.70 3.95
CA PHE A 453 16.63 -21.99 3.90
C PHE A 453 17.44 -23.10 3.21
N ASP A 454 18.34 -22.79 2.27
CA ASP A 454 19.32 -23.75 1.76
C ASP A 454 20.19 -24.33 2.90
N LYS A 455 20.66 -23.47 3.81
CA LYS A 455 21.52 -23.87 4.94
C LYS A 455 20.73 -24.59 6.05
N VAL A 456 19.46 -24.25 6.25
CA VAL A 456 18.55 -24.94 7.16
C VAL A 456 18.18 -26.32 6.63
N LEU A 457 17.74 -26.42 5.36
CA LEU A 457 17.38 -27.69 4.71
C LEU A 457 18.58 -28.62 4.50
N ALA A 458 19.81 -28.11 4.50
CA ALA A 458 21.02 -28.94 4.50
C ALA A 458 21.26 -29.70 5.83
N ASN A 459 20.48 -29.46 6.88
CA ASN A 459 20.69 -30.07 8.20
C ASN A 459 19.36 -30.47 8.87
N GLU A 460 19.11 -31.77 9.02
CA GLU A 460 17.88 -32.34 9.60
C GLU A 460 17.46 -31.72 10.95
N SER A 461 18.42 -31.38 11.82
CA SER A 461 18.11 -30.79 13.12
C SER A 461 17.65 -29.33 13.00
N LEU A 462 18.20 -28.56 12.05
CA LEU A 462 17.72 -27.21 11.74
C LEU A 462 16.39 -27.25 10.98
N THR A 463 16.20 -28.22 10.07
CA THR A 463 14.91 -28.43 9.38
C THR A 463 13.76 -28.57 10.39
N LYS A 464 13.90 -29.48 11.37
CA LYS A 464 12.91 -29.71 12.43
C LYS A 464 12.73 -28.51 13.37
N LEU A 465 13.79 -27.73 13.59
CA LEU A 465 13.80 -26.65 14.57
C LEU A 465 13.35 -25.29 14.00
N LEU A 466 13.51 -25.08 12.69
CA LEU A 466 13.29 -23.78 12.03
C LEU A 466 12.30 -23.89 10.86
N PHE A 467 12.48 -24.85 9.94
CA PHE A 467 11.66 -24.99 8.73
C PHE A 467 10.28 -25.59 9.00
N GLU A 468 10.17 -26.73 9.68
CA GLU A 468 8.86 -27.39 9.93
C GLU A 468 7.84 -26.46 10.64
N PRO A 469 8.20 -25.69 11.69
CA PRO A 469 7.28 -24.76 12.35
C PRO A 469 6.98 -23.50 11.53
N TYR A 470 7.89 -23.10 10.64
CA TYR A 470 7.69 -21.99 9.71
C TYR A 470 6.68 -22.37 8.62
N LEU A 471 6.88 -23.55 8.01
CA LEU A 471 6.00 -24.07 6.97
C LEU A 471 4.58 -24.32 7.50
N ASP A 472 4.45 -24.86 8.71
CA ASP A 472 3.16 -25.03 9.39
C ASP A 472 2.42 -23.69 9.58
N ASN A 473 3.14 -22.62 9.94
CA ASN A 473 2.58 -21.27 10.08
C ASN A 473 2.20 -20.66 8.72
N GLN A 474 3.02 -20.82 7.67
CA GLN A 474 2.65 -20.38 6.31
C GLN A 474 1.40 -21.11 5.80
N LEU A 475 1.34 -22.43 5.94
CA LEU A 475 0.19 -23.24 5.51
C LEU A 475 -1.09 -22.87 6.28
N LYS A 476 -1.01 -22.69 7.61
CA LYS A 476 -2.18 -22.26 8.41
C LYS A 476 -2.72 -20.87 8.05
N ARG A 477 -1.89 -20.01 7.44
CA ARG A 477 -2.28 -18.67 6.96
C ARG A 477 -2.91 -18.68 5.57
N THR A 478 -2.97 -19.80 4.85
CA THR A 478 -3.63 -19.83 3.54
C THR A 478 -5.14 -19.94 3.69
N GLU A 479 -5.90 -19.01 3.10
CA GLU A 479 -7.37 -19.03 3.12
C GLU A 479 -7.96 -20.18 2.29
N SER A 480 -7.36 -20.48 1.13
CA SER A 480 -7.92 -21.39 0.13
C SER A 480 -7.05 -22.61 -0.18
N ALA A 481 -7.67 -23.70 -0.66
CA ALA A 481 -7.00 -24.88 -1.16
C ALA A 481 -6.01 -24.57 -2.31
N ALA A 482 -6.34 -23.61 -3.17
CA ALA A 482 -5.45 -23.14 -4.24
C ALA A 482 -4.19 -22.45 -3.69
N ASN A 483 -4.31 -21.69 -2.59
CA ASN A 483 -3.18 -21.03 -1.94
C ASN A 483 -2.25 -22.03 -1.23
N VAL A 484 -2.77 -23.14 -0.68
CA VAL A 484 -1.95 -24.27 -0.20
C VAL A 484 -1.07 -24.83 -1.31
N VAL A 485 -1.63 -25.03 -2.52
CA VAL A 485 -0.89 -25.52 -3.69
C VAL A 485 0.13 -24.50 -4.21
N GLU A 486 -0.14 -23.20 -4.05
CA GLU A 486 0.80 -22.14 -4.41
C GLU A 486 2.02 -22.08 -3.46
N VAL A 487 1.80 -22.22 -2.14
CA VAL A 487 2.89 -22.25 -1.14
C VAL A 487 3.86 -23.39 -1.43
N ILE A 488 3.35 -24.62 -1.65
CA ILE A 488 4.20 -25.77 -1.99
C ILE A 488 4.92 -25.58 -3.34
N ARG A 489 4.26 -24.99 -4.35
CA ARG A 489 4.86 -24.69 -5.67
C ARG A 489 6.03 -23.71 -5.54
N ARG A 490 5.88 -22.65 -4.75
CA ARG A 490 6.98 -21.71 -4.44
C ARG A 490 8.13 -22.45 -3.76
N TRP A 491 7.84 -23.26 -2.74
CA TRP A 491 8.85 -23.99 -1.97
C TRP A 491 9.71 -24.94 -2.80
N VAL A 492 9.11 -25.78 -3.65
CA VAL A 492 9.92 -26.69 -4.48
C VAL A 492 10.68 -25.96 -5.59
N THR A 493 10.13 -24.87 -6.14
CA THR A 493 10.82 -24.12 -7.21
C THR A 493 11.96 -23.22 -6.71
N SER A 494 11.90 -22.68 -5.48
CA SER A 494 13.03 -21.99 -4.85
C SER A 494 14.06 -22.93 -4.23
N HIS A 495 13.61 -24.08 -3.71
CA HIS A 495 14.43 -25.05 -3.00
C HIS A 495 14.15 -26.48 -3.50
N PRO A 496 14.78 -26.94 -4.60
CA PRO A 496 14.50 -28.26 -5.18
C PRO A 496 14.69 -29.44 -4.22
N SER A 497 15.55 -29.31 -3.21
CA SER A 497 15.73 -30.30 -2.14
C SER A 497 14.51 -30.45 -1.22
N ALA A 498 13.65 -29.43 -1.12
CA ALA A 498 12.44 -29.43 -0.28
C ALA A 498 11.47 -30.56 -0.64
N ILE A 499 11.46 -31.01 -1.91
CA ILE A 499 10.54 -32.03 -2.41
C ILE A 499 10.68 -33.39 -1.72
N HIS A 500 11.87 -33.70 -1.21
CA HIS A 500 12.18 -34.98 -0.56
C HIS A 500 11.74 -35.04 0.92
N TYR A 501 11.28 -33.93 1.51
CA TYR A 501 10.89 -33.88 2.92
C TYR A 501 9.45 -34.35 3.12
N SER A 502 9.29 -35.52 3.77
CA SER A 502 7.97 -36.13 4.01
C SER A 502 7.03 -35.21 4.79
N PHE A 503 7.54 -34.51 5.83
CA PHE A 503 6.76 -33.53 6.60
C PHE A 503 6.09 -32.48 5.70
N LEU A 504 6.84 -31.92 4.74
CA LEU A 504 6.33 -30.92 3.80
C LEU A 504 5.23 -31.51 2.91
N GLN A 505 5.42 -32.72 2.37
CA GLN A 505 4.40 -33.36 1.54
C GLN A 505 3.15 -33.75 2.34
N GLU A 506 3.32 -34.22 3.57
CA GLU A 506 2.23 -34.69 4.45
C GLU A 506 1.44 -33.51 5.04
N ARG A 507 2.13 -32.47 5.52
CA ARG A 507 1.48 -31.29 6.09
C ARG A 507 0.72 -30.50 5.03
N THR A 508 1.27 -30.37 3.82
CA THR A 508 0.58 -29.78 2.66
C THR A 508 -0.66 -30.59 2.29
N ALA A 509 -0.58 -31.93 2.22
CA ALA A 509 -1.73 -32.79 1.94
C ALA A 509 -2.84 -32.66 3.00
N ASN A 510 -2.46 -32.58 4.27
CA ASN A 510 -3.41 -32.42 5.38
C ASN A 510 -4.10 -31.05 5.35
N GLU A 511 -3.34 -29.95 5.22
CA GLU A 511 -3.89 -28.59 5.11
C GLU A 511 -4.79 -28.44 3.86
N LEU A 512 -4.37 -29.02 2.72
CA LEU A 512 -5.14 -29.01 1.48
C LEU A 512 -6.52 -29.65 1.69
N ARG A 513 -6.60 -30.81 2.35
CA ARG A 513 -7.87 -31.45 2.68
C ARG A 513 -8.68 -30.63 3.69
N GLU A 514 -8.04 -30.04 4.69
CA GLU A 514 -8.69 -29.20 5.71
C GLU A 514 -9.39 -27.99 5.06
N ARG A 515 -8.68 -27.26 4.18
CA ARG A 515 -9.23 -26.11 3.43
C ARG A 515 -10.33 -26.50 2.45
N LEU A 516 -10.25 -27.68 1.82
CA LEU A 516 -11.32 -28.20 0.96
C LEU A 516 -12.59 -28.53 1.75
N CYS A 517 -12.46 -29.11 2.95
CA CYS A 517 -13.60 -29.38 3.84
C CYS A 517 -14.27 -28.09 4.35
N SER A 518 -13.48 -27.06 4.70
CA SER A 518 -14.00 -25.79 5.20
C SER A 518 -14.50 -24.84 4.11
N ALA A 519 -14.04 -24.96 2.86
CA ALA A 519 -14.38 -24.04 1.77
C ALA A 519 -15.90 -23.88 1.59
N PRO A 520 -16.44 -22.66 1.39
CA PRO A 520 -17.89 -22.43 1.25
C PRO A 520 -18.46 -23.10 0.00
N ASN A 521 -17.73 -23.01 -1.13
CA ASN A 521 -17.98 -23.74 -2.37
C ASN A 521 -16.88 -24.81 -2.59
N PRO A 522 -17.06 -26.04 -2.09
CA PRO A 522 -16.00 -27.05 -2.10
C PRO A 522 -15.62 -27.55 -3.49
N VAL A 523 -16.54 -27.57 -4.46
CA VAL A 523 -16.25 -28.02 -5.83
C VAL A 523 -15.42 -26.99 -6.59
N GLN A 524 -15.74 -25.70 -6.46
CA GLN A 524 -14.92 -24.65 -7.05
C GLN A 524 -13.51 -24.64 -6.45
N SER A 525 -13.39 -24.73 -5.12
CA SER A 525 -12.09 -24.76 -4.45
C SER A 525 -11.25 -25.98 -4.85
N ALA A 526 -11.88 -27.14 -5.06
CA ALA A 526 -11.23 -28.34 -5.61
C ALA A 526 -10.76 -28.12 -7.06
N ASN A 527 -11.58 -27.53 -7.92
CA ASN A 527 -11.24 -27.25 -9.32
C ASN A 527 -10.10 -26.22 -9.44
N GLU A 528 -10.10 -25.16 -8.62
CA GLU A 528 -9.02 -24.16 -8.56
C GLU A 528 -7.71 -24.77 -8.04
N ALA A 529 -7.78 -25.62 -7.01
CA ALA A 529 -6.62 -26.37 -6.52
C ALA A 529 -6.08 -27.33 -7.59
N LEU A 530 -6.94 -28.05 -8.32
CA LEU A 530 -6.53 -28.91 -9.43
C LEU A 530 -5.90 -28.12 -10.59
N GLN A 531 -6.37 -26.89 -10.87
CA GLN A 531 -5.72 -26.01 -11.83
C GLN A 531 -4.30 -25.63 -11.37
N ARG A 532 -4.12 -25.23 -10.10
CA ARG A 532 -2.78 -24.95 -9.54
C ARG A 532 -1.87 -26.19 -9.55
N VAL A 533 -2.40 -27.37 -9.23
CA VAL A 533 -1.66 -28.65 -9.34
C VAL A 533 -1.28 -28.94 -10.79
N SER A 534 -2.16 -28.65 -11.75
CA SER A 534 -1.84 -28.79 -13.18
C SER A 534 -0.76 -27.81 -13.66
N ILE A 535 -0.54 -26.69 -12.96
CA ILE A 535 0.56 -25.75 -13.23
C ILE A 535 1.85 -26.27 -12.59
N LEU A 536 1.81 -26.82 -11.37
CA LEU A 536 2.95 -27.53 -10.76
C LEU A 536 3.40 -28.70 -11.66
N ASP A 537 2.46 -29.46 -12.21
CA ASP A 537 2.69 -30.53 -13.19
C ASP A 537 3.17 -29.98 -14.56
N ARG A 538 2.79 -28.76 -14.97
CA ARG A 538 3.31 -28.14 -16.21
C ARG A 538 4.68 -27.50 -16.09
N VAL A 539 5.22 -27.34 -14.87
CA VAL A 539 6.68 -27.19 -14.68
C VAL A 539 7.42 -28.47 -15.11
N SER A 540 6.72 -29.62 -15.21
CA SER A 540 7.33 -30.92 -15.49
C SER A 540 7.62 -31.23 -16.98
N ALA A 541 6.95 -30.58 -17.96
CA ALA A 541 7.08 -31.01 -19.36
C ALA A 541 6.85 -29.95 -20.46
N ASP A 542 7.88 -29.73 -21.29
CA ASP A 542 7.75 -29.38 -22.71
C ASP A 542 7.78 -30.66 -23.57
N VAL A 543 6.90 -31.62 -23.23
CA VAL A 543 6.80 -32.94 -23.88
C VAL A 543 5.34 -33.37 -23.97
N THR A 544 4.86 -33.70 -25.16
CA THR A 544 3.48 -34.13 -25.42
C THR A 544 3.31 -35.65 -25.32
N TYR A 545 2.73 -36.12 -24.21
CA TYR A 545 2.12 -37.46 -24.09
C TYR A 545 0.78 -37.40 -23.36
N ASP A 546 -0.06 -38.42 -23.59
CA ASP A 546 -1.51 -38.48 -23.28
C ASP A 546 -1.95 -37.72 -22.02
N THR A 547 -2.76 -36.67 -22.21
CA THR A 547 -3.48 -35.95 -21.15
C THR A 547 -4.72 -36.74 -20.67
N GLY A 548 -4.55 -38.03 -20.39
CA GLY A 548 -5.60 -38.92 -19.91
C GLY A 548 -5.64 -39.02 -18.38
N ILE A 549 -6.83 -38.86 -17.80
CA ILE A 549 -7.03 -38.87 -16.33
C ILE A 549 -6.46 -40.16 -15.66
N THR A 550 -6.44 -41.29 -16.38
CA THR A 550 -5.73 -42.53 -16.01
C THR A 550 -4.37 -42.38 -15.34
N ALA A 551 -3.56 -41.37 -15.69
CA ALA A 551 -2.25 -41.13 -15.06
C ALA A 551 -2.42 -40.67 -13.59
N ARG A 552 -3.09 -39.52 -13.40
CA ARG A 552 -3.27 -38.83 -12.10
C ARG A 552 -4.12 -39.60 -11.08
N ILE A 553 -4.82 -40.63 -11.54
CA ILE A 553 -5.66 -41.49 -10.71
C ILE A 553 -4.90 -42.74 -10.20
N GLY A 554 -3.75 -43.09 -10.79
CA GLY A 554 -3.35 -44.51 -10.90
C GLY A 554 -1.93 -44.93 -10.50
N GLN A 555 -1.28 -44.35 -9.48
CA GLN A 555 -0.05 -44.94 -8.89
C GLN A 555 0.26 -44.47 -7.46
N SER A 556 -0.08 -45.30 -6.46
CA SER A 556 0.43 -45.17 -5.08
C SER A 556 1.31 -46.35 -4.63
N GLU A 557 1.25 -47.51 -5.29
CA GLU A 557 2.08 -48.68 -4.94
C GLU A 557 2.79 -49.32 -6.15
N ALA A 558 4.10 -49.54 -5.93
CA ALA A 558 5.09 -50.32 -6.67
C ALA A 558 4.69 -51.12 -7.93
N THR A 559 5.14 -50.66 -9.11
CA THR A 559 5.72 -51.56 -10.14
C THR A 559 6.99 -50.97 -10.76
N ALA A 560 8.15 -51.56 -10.45
CA ALA A 560 9.41 -51.19 -11.10
C ALA A 560 9.44 -51.66 -12.56
N ARG A 561 9.47 -50.73 -13.52
CA ARG A 561 9.61 -51.06 -14.96
C ARG A 561 11.06 -51.49 -15.28
N PRO A 562 11.28 -52.49 -16.15
CA PRO A 562 12.61 -53.05 -16.38
C PRO A 562 13.54 -52.10 -17.15
N ASN A 563 14.72 -51.90 -16.56
CA ASN A 563 15.85 -51.07 -17.02
C ASN A 563 16.14 -51.18 -18.54
N ARG A 564 16.02 -50.05 -19.26
CA ARG A 564 16.33 -49.94 -20.71
C ARG A 564 17.64 -49.15 -20.91
N LYS A 565 18.76 -49.86 -20.97
CA LYS A 565 20.11 -49.27 -21.19
C LYS A 565 20.21 -48.45 -22.49
N GLY A 566 20.74 -47.23 -22.40
CA GLY A 566 21.35 -46.51 -23.53
C GLY A 566 21.18 -44.98 -23.50
N GLY A 567 22.09 -44.25 -22.83
CA GLY A 567 22.12 -42.78 -22.80
C GLY A 567 23.32 -42.25 -22.01
N SER A 568 23.74 -41.00 -22.28
CA SER A 568 24.94 -40.39 -21.68
C SER A 568 24.70 -39.79 -20.27
N PRO A 569 25.74 -39.63 -19.42
CA PRO A 569 25.55 -39.45 -17.96
C PRO A 569 25.30 -38.00 -17.47
N SER A 570 25.01 -37.04 -18.35
CA SER A 570 25.00 -35.60 -18.00
C SER A 570 23.62 -34.94 -18.08
N ALA A 571 22.53 -35.71 -18.05
CA ALA A 571 21.15 -35.24 -18.15
C ALA A 571 20.20 -35.86 -17.10
N SER A 572 20.75 -36.57 -16.11
CA SER A 572 19.97 -37.39 -15.18
C SER A 572 19.38 -36.63 -14.00
N GLN A 573 20.00 -35.54 -13.56
CA GLN A 573 19.55 -34.80 -12.37
C GLN A 573 18.20 -34.11 -12.61
N ASP A 574 18.09 -33.38 -13.72
CA ASP A 574 16.85 -32.70 -14.11
C ASP A 574 15.70 -33.70 -14.25
N SER A 575 15.91 -34.82 -14.94
CA SER A 575 14.88 -35.87 -15.09
C SER A 575 14.43 -36.49 -13.76
N THR A 576 15.33 -36.66 -12.79
CA THR A 576 14.97 -37.22 -11.48
C THR A 576 14.16 -36.22 -10.66
N TYR A 577 14.54 -34.95 -10.65
CA TYR A 577 13.75 -33.91 -9.99
C TYR A 577 12.36 -33.76 -10.64
N GLN A 578 12.29 -33.87 -11.96
CA GLN A 578 11.03 -33.86 -12.72
C GLN A 578 10.09 -35.01 -12.35
N GLU A 579 10.60 -36.23 -12.19
CA GLU A 579 9.81 -37.37 -11.73
C GLU A 579 9.24 -37.15 -10.32
N GLU A 580 9.99 -36.54 -9.40
CA GLU A 580 9.47 -36.23 -8.06
C GLU A 580 8.43 -35.09 -8.09
N LEU A 581 8.57 -34.09 -8.99
CA LEU A 581 7.56 -33.05 -9.21
C LEU A 581 6.23 -33.63 -9.69
N THR A 582 6.25 -34.52 -10.69
CA THR A 582 5.03 -35.20 -11.14
C THR A 582 4.44 -36.09 -10.04
N ARG A 583 5.25 -36.83 -9.27
CA ARG A 583 4.74 -37.61 -8.11
C ARG A 583 4.12 -36.72 -7.03
N LEU A 584 4.66 -35.52 -6.77
CA LEU A 584 4.05 -34.56 -5.85
C LEU A 584 2.73 -34.02 -6.41
N ALA A 585 2.68 -33.68 -7.70
CA ALA A 585 1.45 -33.25 -8.36
C ALA A 585 0.37 -34.35 -8.33
N ASP A 586 0.72 -35.60 -8.65
CA ASP A 586 -0.17 -36.76 -8.53
C ASP A 586 -0.65 -36.97 -7.08
N LYS A 587 0.22 -36.81 -6.07
CA LYS A 587 -0.15 -36.91 -4.65
C LYS A 587 -1.18 -35.83 -4.25
N LEU A 588 -1.01 -34.60 -4.73
CA LEU A 588 -1.94 -33.50 -4.44
C LEU A 588 -3.25 -33.65 -5.24
N ALA A 589 -3.19 -34.04 -6.52
CA ALA A 589 -4.35 -34.36 -7.33
C ALA A 589 -5.16 -35.53 -6.73
N TYR A 590 -4.49 -36.56 -6.22
CA TYR A 590 -5.11 -37.66 -5.50
C TYR A 590 -5.87 -37.19 -4.26
N VAL A 591 -5.28 -36.30 -3.44
CA VAL A 591 -5.97 -35.73 -2.26
C VAL A 591 -7.22 -34.96 -2.66
N ILE A 592 -7.16 -34.13 -3.71
CA ILE A 592 -8.32 -33.34 -4.16
C ILE A 592 -9.40 -34.25 -4.77
N ASN A 593 -9.02 -35.23 -5.58
CA ASN A 593 -9.94 -36.21 -6.16
C ASN A 593 -10.60 -37.12 -5.10
N LEU A 594 -9.82 -37.54 -4.10
CA LEU A 594 -10.35 -38.31 -2.97
C LEU A 594 -11.33 -37.47 -2.15
N PHE A 595 -11.02 -36.20 -1.88
CA PHE A 595 -11.96 -35.26 -1.27
C PHE A 595 -13.25 -35.16 -2.08
N MET A 596 -13.17 -34.91 -3.39
CA MET A 596 -14.35 -34.75 -4.27
C MET A 596 -15.26 -35.99 -4.29
N ILE A 597 -14.74 -37.20 -4.06
CA ILE A 597 -15.54 -38.43 -4.05
C ILE A 597 -15.97 -38.85 -2.65
N GLN A 598 -15.09 -38.77 -1.64
CA GLN A 598 -15.31 -39.36 -0.31
C GLN A 598 -15.75 -38.35 0.76
N ASP A 599 -15.32 -37.09 0.67
CA ASP A 599 -15.55 -36.09 1.72
C ASP A 599 -16.54 -35.00 1.31
N LEU A 600 -16.67 -34.72 0.00
CA LEU A 600 -17.55 -33.69 -0.56
C LEU A 600 -19.01 -33.84 -0.10
N ASP A 601 -19.45 -32.95 0.78
CA ASP A 601 -20.83 -32.90 1.26
C ASP A 601 -21.79 -32.53 0.14
N LEU A 602 -22.54 -33.54 -0.34
CA LEU A 602 -23.50 -33.39 -1.42
C LEU A 602 -24.71 -32.53 -1.00
N GLU A 603 -24.98 -32.29 0.28
CA GLU A 603 -26.03 -31.32 0.66
C GLU A 603 -25.63 -29.85 0.37
N ARG A 604 -24.33 -29.58 0.16
CA ARG A 604 -23.76 -28.26 -0.15
C ARG A 604 -23.43 -28.07 -1.64
N VAL A 605 -23.75 -29.05 -2.49
CA VAL A 605 -23.46 -29.06 -3.93
C VAL A 605 -24.73 -28.84 -4.74
N ASN A 606 -24.65 -28.00 -5.78
CA ASN A 606 -25.75 -27.77 -6.73
C ASN A 606 -25.57 -28.58 -8.04
N ARG A 607 -26.57 -28.50 -8.93
CA ARG A 607 -26.59 -29.24 -10.21
C ARG A 607 -25.40 -28.92 -11.11
N GLU A 608 -25.05 -27.65 -11.26
CA GLU A 608 -23.95 -27.19 -12.12
C GLU A 608 -22.59 -27.59 -11.54
N GLN A 609 -22.43 -27.44 -10.22
CA GLN A 609 -21.24 -27.87 -9.49
C GLN A 609 -21.01 -29.38 -9.67
N LEU A 610 -22.00 -30.25 -9.44
CA LEU A 610 -21.85 -31.70 -9.68
C LEU A 610 -21.43 -32.01 -11.13
N LEU A 611 -22.04 -31.35 -12.12
CA LEU A 611 -21.73 -31.57 -13.53
C LEU A 611 -20.33 -31.08 -13.93
N SER A 612 -19.77 -30.10 -13.20
CA SER A 612 -18.40 -29.58 -13.39
C SER A 612 -17.29 -30.38 -12.67
N ILE A 613 -17.62 -31.47 -11.97
CA ILE A 613 -16.62 -32.38 -11.39
C ILE A 613 -15.96 -33.21 -12.49
N ASP A 614 -14.73 -32.83 -12.86
CA ASP A 614 -13.95 -33.39 -13.97
C ASP A 614 -13.78 -34.92 -13.90
N ILE A 615 -13.47 -35.45 -12.71
CA ILE A 615 -13.30 -36.89 -12.48
C ILE A 615 -14.57 -37.72 -12.76
N LEU A 616 -15.78 -37.12 -12.70
CA LEU A 616 -17.03 -37.80 -13.07
C LEU A 616 -17.28 -37.83 -14.60
N GLN A 617 -16.49 -37.10 -15.39
CA GLN A 617 -16.52 -37.22 -16.85
C GLN A 617 -15.91 -38.56 -17.31
N HIS A 618 -14.88 -39.04 -16.60
CA HIS A 618 -14.14 -40.27 -16.89
C HIS A 618 -14.74 -41.50 -16.18
N GLY A 619 -16.04 -41.73 -16.39
CA GLY A 619 -16.89 -42.64 -15.59
C GLY A 619 -16.50 -44.13 -15.53
N ASN A 620 -15.57 -44.61 -16.36
CA ASN A 620 -14.99 -45.95 -16.23
C ASN A 620 -13.68 -45.93 -15.43
N GLU A 621 -12.83 -44.94 -15.66
CA GLU A 621 -11.52 -44.78 -14.99
C GLU A 621 -11.70 -44.54 -13.48
N VAL A 622 -12.63 -43.67 -13.09
CA VAL A 622 -12.96 -43.42 -11.68
C VAL A 622 -13.58 -44.65 -10.99
N ARG A 623 -14.32 -45.49 -11.72
CA ARG A 623 -14.90 -46.73 -11.17
C ARG A 623 -13.82 -47.77 -10.90
N ASP A 624 -12.90 -47.97 -11.86
CA ASP A 624 -11.75 -48.86 -11.72
C ASP A 624 -10.75 -48.41 -10.64
N TRP A 625 -10.79 -47.12 -10.27
CA TRP A 625 -10.04 -46.56 -9.14
C TRP A 625 -10.76 -46.74 -7.80
N ALA A 626 -12.04 -46.36 -7.72
CA ALA A 626 -12.82 -46.44 -6.48
C ALA A 626 -12.89 -47.88 -5.95
N ALA A 627 -12.95 -48.87 -6.86
CA ALA A 627 -12.85 -50.29 -6.57
C ALA A 627 -11.57 -50.72 -5.83
N ARG A 628 -10.51 -49.89 -5.85
CA ARG A 628 -9.23 -50.12 -5.14
C ARG A 628 -9.19 -49.44 -3.78
N GLN A 629 -10.03 -48.42 -3.55
CA GLN A 629 -10.08 -47.64 -2.30
C GLN A 629 -11.00 -48.29 -1.26
N GLY A 630 -12.10 -48.91 -1.70
CA GLY A 630 -13.00 -49.67 -0.82
C GLY A 630 -14.44 -49.73 -1.31
N SER A 631 -15.29 -50.47 -0.59
CA SER A 631 -16.73 -50.57 -0.85
C SER A 631 -17.42 -49.21 -0.85
N ASP A 632 -17.05 -48.35 0.10
CA ASP A 632 -17.82 -47.15 0.43
C ASP A 632 -17.51 -46.03 -0.57
N VAL A 633 -16.23 -45.90 -0.96
CA VAL A 633 -15.78 -45.06 -2.08
C VAL A 633 -16.40 -45.55 -3.39
N SER A 634 -16.43 -46.86 -3.64
CA SER A 634 -17.07 -47.45 -4.83
C SER A 634 -18.56 -47.12 -4.92
N ALA A 635 -19.29 -47.27 -3.81
CA ALA A 635 -20.72 -46.99 -3.74
C ALA A 635 -21.00 -45.49 -3.99
N ARG A 636 -20.23 -44.60 -3.36
CA ARG A 636 -20.37 -43.16 -3.55
C ARG A 636 -19.98 -42.71 -4.96
N THR A 637 -18.93 -43.28 -5.56
CA THR A 637 -18.61 -43.07 -6.98
C THR A 637 -19.75 -43.50 -7.89
N ASN A 638 -20.33 -44.70 -7.69
CA ASN A 638 -21.46 -45.15 -8.49
C ASN A 638 -22.69 -44.23 -8.35
N MET A 639 -23.01 -43.79 -7.13
CA MET A 639 -24.07 -42.82 -6.88
C MET A 639 -23.82 -41.49 -7.59
N MET A 640 -22.60 -40.94 -7.53
CA MET A 640 -22.24 -39.67 -8.18
C MET A 640 -22.22 -39.76 -9.71
N LEU A 641 -21.80 -40.89 -10.28
CA LEU A 641 -21.91 -41.15 -11.72
C LEU A 641 -23.38 -41.27 -12.17
N ALA A 642 -24.22 -41.99 -11.42
CA ALA A 642 -25.65 -42.08 -11.72
C ALA A 642 -26.36 -40.72 -11.56
N ALA A 643 -25.96 -39.91 -10.57
CA ALA A 643 -26.41 -38.54 -10.40
C ALA A 643 -26.05 -37.67 -11.62
N ARG A 644 -24.81 -37.77 -12.13
CA ARG A 644 -24.35 -37.05 -13.31
C ARG A 644 -25.14 -37.44 -14.57
N VAL A 645 -25.29 -38.73 -14.86
CA VAL A 645 -26.07 -39.23 -16.03
C VAL A 645 -27.54 -38.80 -15.98
N TRP A 646 -28.15 -38.80 -14.80
CA TRP A 646 -29.51 -38.30 -14.61
C TRP A 646 -29.58 -36.78 -14.82
N LEU A 647 -28.75 -36.00 -14.14
CA LEU A 647 -28.87 -34.53 -14.11
C LEU A 647 -28.29 -33.83 -15.34
N SER A 648 -27.46 -34.49 -16.15
CA SER A 648 -27.01 -33.99 -17.46
C SER A 648 -28.10 -34.01 -18.53
N GLY A 649 -29.08 -34.91 -18.42
CA GLY A 649 -30.11 -35.11 -19.44
C GLY A 649 -29.64 -35.86 -20.69
N GLU A 650 -28.43 -36.43 -20.67
CA GLU A 650 -27.83 -37.20 -21.79
C GLU A 650 -28.57 -38.51 -22.10
N GLY A 651 -29.46 -38.95 -21.19
CA GLY A 651 -30.30 -40.13 -21.32
C GLY A 651 -29.69 -41.39 -20.73
N ASN A 652 -30.49 -42.48 -20.73
CA ASN A 652 -30.21 -43.75 -20.04
C ASN A 652 -30.29 -43.64 -18.50
N GLU A 653 -31.06 -42.66 -18.03
CA GLU A 653 -31.30 -42.38 -16.62
C GLU A 653 -32.01 -43.54 -15.87
N GLU A 654 -32.86 -44.31 -16.57
CA GLU A 654 -33.44 -45.54 -16.02
C GLU A 654 -32.36 -46.63 -15.80
N GLU A 655 -31.43 -46.80 -16.75
CA GLU A 655 -30.39 -47.84 -16.69
C GLU A 655 -29.34 -47.52 -15.61
N ALA A 656 -28.91 -46.26 -15.53
CA ALA A 656 -27.99 -45.78 -14.50
C ALA A 656 -28.55 -45.99 -13.08
N LEU A 657 -29.86 -45.77 -12.89
CA LEU A 657 -30.52 -46.03 -11.60
C LEU A 657 -30.79 -47.51 -11.35
N GLU A 658 -31.13 -48.31 -12.37
CA GLU A 658 -31.31 -49.76 -12.20
C GLU A 658 -29.99 -50.50 -11.90
N ALA A 659 -28.83 -49.96 -12.32
CA ALA A 659 -27.50 -50.46 -11.97
C ALA A 659 -27.10 -50.26 -10.50
N LEU A 660 -27.67 -49.27 -9.80
CA LEU A 660 -27.44 -49.06 -8.36
C LEU A 660 -28.20 -50.09 -7.52
N SER A 661 -27.62 -50.48 -6.37
CA SER A 661 -28.32 -51.23 -5.34
C SER A 661 -29.49 -50.43 -4.74
N LEU A 662 -30.39 -51.11 -4.04
CA LEU A 662 -31.54 -50.48 -3.40
C LEU A 662 -31.13 -49.48 -2.30
N ALA A 663 -29.96 -49.63 -1.66
CA ALA A 663 -29.46 -48.67 -0.68
C ALA A 663 -29.00 -47.39 -1.37
N GLU A 664 -28.03 -47.51 -2.29
CA GLU A 664 -27.47 -46.41 -3.08
C GLU A 664 -28.57 -45.62 -3.82
N ARG A 665 -29.55 -46.32 -4.43
CA ARG A 665 -30.66 -45.65 -5.14
C ARG A 665 -31.55 -44.83 -4.20
N ASN A 666 -31.86 -45.35 -3.00
CA ASN A 666 -32.68 -44.64 -2.01
C ASN A 666 -31.94 -43.47 -1.35
N GLU A 667 -30.62 -43.52 -1.31
CA GLU A 667 -29.75 -42.47 -0.79
C GLU A 667 -29.55 -41.35 -1.83
N LEU A 668 -29.17 -41.72 -3.06
CA LEU A 668 -29.12 -40.80 -4.19
C LEU A 668 -30.45 -40.05 -4.38
N GLN A 669 -31.58 -40.78 -4.40
CA GLN A 669 -32.91 -40.16 -4.49
C GLN A 669 -33.27 -39.28 -3.30
N ARG A 670 -32.59 -39.39 -2.14
CA ARG A 670 -32.81 -38.51 -0.99
C ARG A 670 -32.14 -37.16 -1.21
N TRP A 671 -30.86 -37.17 -1.58
CA TRP A 671 -30.07 -35.95 -1.86
C TRP A 671 -30.66 -35.17 -3.03
N THR A 672 -30.92 -35.84 -4.17
CA THR A 672 -31.47 -35.17 -5.35
C THR A 672 -32.88 -34.61 -5.14
N ARG A 673 -33.73 -35.23 -4.30
CA ARG A 673 -35.02 -34.62 -3.90
C ARG A 673 -34.82 -33.31 -3.16
N ARG A 674 -33.76 -33.17 -2.37
CA ARG A 674 -33.44 -31.94 -1.63
C ARG A 674 -32.93 -30.83 -2.56
N TRP A 675 -32.08 -31.16 -3.53
CA TRP A 675 -31.66 -30.24 -4.59
C TRP A 675 -32.84 -29.78 -5.46
N LEU A 676 -33.64 -30.73 -5.97
CA LEU A 676 -34.78 -30.45 -6.84
C LEU A 676 -35.92 -29.71 -6.12
N ALA A 677 -35.93 -29.69 -4.78
CA ALA A 677 -36.81 -28.81 -4.02
C ALA A 677 -36.37 -27.33 -4.16
N GLY A 678 -35.07 -27.04 -4.00
CA GLY A 678 -34.51 -25.71 -4.21
C GLY A 678 -34.63 -25.22 -5.66
N GLU A 679 -34.31 -26.08 -6.62
CA GLU A 679 -34.43 -25.79 -8.06
C GLU A 679 -35.89 -25.46 -8.44
N LEU A 680 -36.86 -26.20 -7.89
CA LEU A 680 -38.30 -25.95 -8.09
C LEU A 680 -38.83 -24.69 -7.36
N GLN A 681 -38.24 -24.32 -6.22
CA GLN A 681 -38.60 -23.09 -5.49
C GLN A 681 -38.12 -21.85 -6.25
N ALA A 682 -36.85 -21.85 -6.69
CA ALA A 682 -36.20 -20.73 -7.37
C ALA A 682 -36.64 -20.58 -8.84
N HIS A 683 -36.67 -21.68 -9.60
CA HIS A 683 -36.91 -21.67 -11.05
C HIS A 683 -38.00 -22.68 -11.46
N PRO A 684 -39.27 -22.47 -11.07
CA PRO A 684 -40.37 -23.38 -11.41
C PRO A 684 -40.64 -23.41 -12.93
N GLY A 685 -40.18 -24.47 -13.60
CA GLY A 685 -40.31 -24.64 -15.05
C GLY A 685 -39.92 -26.02 -15.56
N ILE A 686 -39.88 -26.16 -16.89
CA ILE A 686 -39.72 -27.44 -17.60
C ILE A 686 -38.45 -28.20 -17.19
N ALA A 687 -37.29 -27.52 -17.07
CA ALA A 687 -36.03 -28.15 -16.71
C ALA A 687 -36.02 -28.82 -15.32
N ALA A 688 -36.79 -28.26 -14.36
CA ALA A 688 -36.99 -28.88 -13.05
C ALA A 688 -37.98 -30.07 -13.15
N TYR A 689 -39.01 -29.96 -14.00
CA TYR A 689 -39.98 -31.04 -14.23
C TYR A 689 -39.37 -32.27 -14.91
N GLU A 690 -38.36 -32.09 -15.78
CA GLU A 690 -37.68 -33.18 -16.49
C GLU A 690 -36.84 -34.08 -15.57
N ALA A 691 -36.19 -33.51 -14.55
CA ALA A 691 -35.39 -34.27 -13.59
C ALA A 691 -36.23 -34.99 -12.51
N LEU A 692 -37.39 -34.46 -12.14
CA LEU A 692 -38.22 -34.96 -11.03
C LEU A 692 -38.75 -36.42 -11.13
N PRO A 693 -39.09 -37.00 -12.30
CA PRO A 693 -39.61 -38.37 -12.38
C PRO A 693 -38.65 -39.40 -11.79
N MET A 694 -37.35 -39.27 -12.05
CA MET A 694 -36.33 -40.20 -11.58
C MET A 694 -36.12 -40.14 -10.07
N ALA A 695 -36.40 -38.98 -9.44
CA ALA A 695 -36.41 -38.83 -7.99
C ALA A 695 -37.47 -39.70 -7.31
N PHE A 696 -38.50 -40.15 -8.02
CA PHE A 696 -39.58 -40.99 -7.50
C PHE A 696 -39.65 -42.36 -8.20
N TYR A 697 -38.57 -42.77 -8.86
CA TYR A 697 -38.49 -44.03 -9.61
C TYR A 697 -38.35 -45.25 -8.69
N ARG A 698 -39.18 -46.28 -8.93
CA ARG A 698 -39.25 -47.51 -8.15
C ARG A 698 -38.68 -48.75 -8.87
N GLY A 699 -38.31 -48.63 -10.14
CA GLY A 699 -37.79 -49.72 -10.98
C GLY A 699 -38.84 -50.63 -11.62
N GLY A 700 -38.41 -51.44 -12.57
CA GLY A 700 -39.16 -52.55 -13.15
C GLY A 700 -40.20 -52.20 -14.21
N SER A 701 -41.02 -53.18 -14.59
CA SER A 701 -41.97 -53.09 -15.70
C SER A 701 -43.43 -53.10 -15.25
N GLY A 702 -44.16 -52.01 -15.49
CA GLY A 702 -45.61 -51.94 -15.22
C GLY A 702 -46.13 -50.53 -14.99
N SER A 703 -47.36 -50.41 -14.47
CA SER A 703 -48.02 -49.14 -14.15
C SER A 703 -47.67 -48.56 -12.76
N ASN A 704 -46.58 -49.02 -12.14
CA ASN A 704 -46.12 -48.65 -10.80
C ASN A 704 -44.63 -48.22 -10.80
N ARG A 705 -44.12 -47.79 -11.96
CA ARG A 705 -42.72 -47.36 -12.14
C ARG A 705 -42.33 -46.14 -11.30
N LEU A 706 -43.28 -45.24 -11.03
CA LEU A 706 -43.09 -44.06 -10.22
C LEU A 706 -43.98 -44.05 -8.97
N ASP A 707 -43.51 -43.39 -7.92
CA ASP A 707 -44.34 -42.93 -6.81
C ASP A 707 -45.17 -41.69 -7.22
N TYR A 708 -46.17 -41.90 -8.08
CA TYR A 708 -47.02 -40.81 -8.57
C TYR A 708 -47.67 -39.97 -7.45
N PRO A 709 -48.16 -40.54 -6.32
CA PRO A 709 -48.63 -39.75 -5.18
C PRO A 709 -47.52 -38.92 -4.53
N GLY A 710 -46.36 -39.52 -4.24
CA GLY A 710 -45.23 -38.82 -3.61
C GLY A 710 -44.69 -37.67 -4.45
N LEU A 711 -44.58 -37.87 -5.78
CA LEU A 711 -44.15 -36.85 -6.73
C LEU A 711 -45.13 -35.65 -6.79
N ILE A 712 -46.44 -35.91 -6.84
CA ILE A 712 -47.46 -34.84 -6.83
C ILE A 712 -47.39 -34.03 -5.53
N GLU A 713 -47.30 -34.70 -4.38
CA GLU A 713 -47.26 -34.04 -3.07
C GLU A 713 -45.96 -33.25 -2.85
N PHE A 714 -44.83 -33.76 -3.37
CA PHE A 714 -43.56 -33.07 -3.37
C PHE A 714 -43.62 -31.75 -4.17
N ILE A 715 -44.17 -31.78 -5.39
CA ILE A 715 -44.33 -30.58 -6.22
C ILE A 715 -45.31 -29.59 -5.56
N ARG A 716 -46.43 -30.09 -5.01
CA ARG A 716 -47.41 -29.27 -4.28
C ARG A 716 -46.80 -28.55 -3.06
N THR A 717 -45.80 -29.16 -2.43
CA THR A 717 -45.19 -28.63 -1.20
C THR A 717 -44.01 -27.71 -1.47
N ASN A 718 -43.29 -27.88 -2.58
CA ASN A 718 -42.08 -27.12 -2.90
C ASN A 718 -42.24 -26.10 -4.05
N ALA A 719 -43.34 -26.09 -4.81
CA ALA A 719 -43.57 -25.04 -5.78
C ALA A 719 -43.90 -23.70 -5.10
N SER A 720 -43.19 -22.63 -5.45
CA SER A 720 -43.32 -21.27 -4.88
C SER A 720 -44.65 -20.56 -5.18
N ARG A 721 -45.61 -21.22 -5.83
CA ARG A 721 -46.98 -20.75 -6.07
C ARG A 721 -47.97 -21.88 -5.80
N ALA A 722 -49.11 -21.56 -5.18
CA ALA A 722 -50.20 -22.52 -4.89
C ALA A 722 -50.75 -23.25 -6.14
N GLU A 723 -50.51 -22.71 -7.33
CA GLU A 723 -50.94 -23.26 -8.63
C GLU A 723 -49.81 -23.98 -9.40
N GLY A 724 -48.58 -24.04 -8.87
CA GLY A 724 -47.39 -24.51 -9.59
C GLY A 724 -47.42 -25.99 -10.03
N LEU A 725 -48.36 -26.78 -9.51
CA LEU A 725 -48.62 -28.15 -9.95
C LEU A 725 -49.39 -28.20 -11.30
N TYR A 726 -50.11 -27.14 -11.69
CA TYR A 726 -50.92 -27.13 -12.91
C TYR A 726 -50.08 -27.05 -14.20
N PRO A 727 -48.99 -26.26 -14.29
CA PRO A 727 -48.01 -26.39 -15.37
C PRO A 727 -47.36 -27.78 -15.44
N PHE A 728 -47.08 -28.43 -14.30
CA PHE A 728 -46.58 -29.81 -14.29
C PHE A 728 -47.60 -30.82 -14.84
N PHE A 729 -48.89 -30.67 -14.49
CA PHE A 729 -49.99 -31.46 -15.07
C PHE A 729 -50.24 -31.20 -16.57
N GLU A 730 -49.84 -30.04 -17.09
CA GLU A 730 -49.83 -29.74 -18.52
C GLU A 730 -48.65 -30.44 -19.21
N TRP A 731 -47.41 -30.18 -18.75
CA TRP A 731 -46.16 -30.78 -19.26
C TRP A 731 -46.20 -32.32 -19.29
N SER A 732 -46.58 -32.94 -18.17
CA SER A 732 -46.63 -34.41 -18.03
C SER A 732 -47.65 -35.10 -18.95
N GLY A 733 -48.62 -34.35 -19.50
CA GLY A 733 -49.71 -34.87 -20.32
C GLY A 733 -49.30 -35.51 -21.64
N ASP A 734 -48.06 -35.28 -22.09
CA ASP A 734 -47.47 -35.82 -23.31
C ASP A 734 -46.17 -36.63 -23.06
N HIS A 735 -45.80 -36.89 -21.79
CA HIS A 735 -44.52 -37.53 -21.41
C HIS A 735 -44.60 -39.05 -21.18
N ARG A 736 -43.57 -39.78 -21.65
CA ARG A 736 -43.48 -41.26 -21.64
C ARG A 736 -43.65 -41.94 -20.27
N MET A 737 -43.30 -41.25 -19.20
CA MET A 737 -43.38 -41.77 -17.82
C MET A 737 -44.79 -41.67 -17.20
N PHE A 738 -45.67 -40.88 -17.82
CA PHE A 738 -47.00 -40.54 -17.32
C PHE A 738 -48.12 -41.02 -18.26
N VAL A 739 -47.83 -41.12 -19.56
CA VAL A 739 -48.80 -41.48 -20.61
C VAL A 739 -48.24 -42.58 -21.51
N ARG A 740 -49.07 -43.60 -21.80
CA ARG A 740 -48.75 -44.72 -22.68
C ARG A 740 -49.71 -44.77 -23.86
N GLY A 741 -49.27 -44.27 -25.01
CA GLY A 741 -50.12 -44.12 -26.20
C GLY A 741 -51.21 -43.08 -25.94
N SER A 742 -52.48 -43.44 -26.17
CA SER A 742 -53.61 -42.52 -25.93
C SER A 742 -54.07 -42.42 -24.47
N ASN A 743 -53.45 -43.13 -23.53
CA ASN A 743 -53.97 -43.34 -22.18
C ASN A 743 -52.95 -42.97 -21.09
N VAL A 744 -53.39 -42.20 -20.09
CA VAL A 744 -52.62 -41.91 -18.88
C VAL A 744 -52.40 -43.19 -18.06
N HIS A 745 -51.22 -43.36 -17.45
CA HIS A 745 -50.94 -44.47 -16.55
C HIS A 745 -51.95 -44.49 -15.39
N LYS A 746 -52.55 -45.65 -15.10
CA LYS A 746 -53.61 -45.79 -14.08
C LYS A 746 -53.22 -45.19 -12.72
N GLY A 747 -52.01 -45.49 -12.23
CA GLY A 747 -51.52 -44.96 -10.95
C GLY A 747 -51.42 -43.44 -10.92
N TYR A 748 -51.01 -42.81 -12.04
CA TYR A 748 -50.98 -41.36 -12.18
C TYR A 748 -52.39 -40.75 -12.25
N ALA A 749 -53.27 -41.35 -13.04
CA ALA A 749 -54.66 -40.92 -13.14
C ALA A 749 -55.43 -41.03 -11.81
N ASP A 750 -55.19 -42.10 -11.02
CA ASP A 750 -55.75 -42.24 -9.68
C ASP A 750 -55.15 -41.22 -8.70
N ALA A 751 -53.85 -40.88 -8.81
CA ALA A 751 -53.19 -39.87 -7.99
C ALA A 751 -53.67 -38.43 -8.28
N ILE A 752 -53.86 -38.06 -9.55
CA ILE A 752 -54.46 -36.76 -9.94
C ILE A 752 -55.88 -36.63 -9.35
N VAL A 753 -56.69 -37.69 -9.46
CA VAL A 753 -58.04 -37.71 -8.88
C VAL A 753 -58.01 -37.63 -7.34
N ALA A 754 -56.99 -38.18 -6.68
CA ALA A 754 -56.79 -38.05 -5.24
C ALA A 754 -56.42 -36.61 -4.85
N TYR A 755 -55.48 -35.97 -5.57
CA TYR A 755 -55.06 -34.59 -5.33
C TYR A 755 -56.26 -33.62 -5.32
N PHE A 756 -57.09 -33.63 -6.37
CA PHE A 756 -58.26 -32.75 -6.46
C PHE A 756 -59.33 -33.05 -5.38
N LYS A 757 -59.39 -34.27 -4.83
CA LYS A 757 -60.28 -34.61 -3.70
C LYS A 757 -59.76 -34.11 -2.35
N ALA A 758 -58.45 -33.96 -2.20
CA ALA A 758 -57.80 -33.61 -0.94
C ALA A 758 -57.45 -32.12 -0.84
N HIS A 759 -56.87 -31.52 -1.89
CA HIS A 759 -56.23 -30.21 -1.81
C HIS A 759 -56.94 -29.10 -2.62
N ASP A 760 -57.48 -29.38 -3.81
CA ASP A 760 -58.31 -28.41 -4.55
C ASP A 760 -59.64 -29.02 -5.04
N ARG A 761 -60.65 -28.95 -4.18
CA ARG A 761 -62.05 -29.33 -4.47
C ARG A 761 -62.80 -28.30 -5.32
N GLU A 762 -62.24 -27.11 -5.47
CA GLU A 762 -62.84 -25.94 -6.12
C GLU A 762 -62.41 -25.82 -7.60
N ALA A 763 -61.33 -26.51 -7.99
CA ALA A 763 -60.65 -26.52 -9.30
C ALA A 763 -61.55 -26.54 -10.55
N PHE A 764 -62.78 -27.06 -10.46
CA PHE A 764 -63.70 -27.18 -11.58
C PHE A 764 -64.85 -26.14 -11.59
N LYS A 765 -64.83 -25.15 -10.68
CA LYS A 765 -65.79 -24.04 -10.64
C LYS A 765 -65.51 -22.97 -11.71
N SER A 766 -66.44 -22.06 -11.94
CA SER A 766 -66.42 -21.13 -13.08
C SER A 766 -65.31 -20.05 -13.05
N LYS A 767 -64.69 -19.82 -11.88
CA LYS A 767 -63.61 -18.84 -11.64
C LYS A 767 -62.29 -19.47 -11.13
N SER A 768 -62.12 -20.79 -11.21
CA SER A 768 -60.91 -21.46 -10.70
C SER A 768 -59.67 -21.22 -11.59
N ALA A 769 -58.49 -21.20 -10.98
CA ALA A 769 -57.22 -21.08 -11.71
C ALA A 769 -56.85 -22.31 -12.55
N PHE A 770 -57.38 -23.50 -12.22
CA PHE A 770 -57.21 -24.71 -13.04
C PHE A 770 -57.98 -24.66 -14.38
N LYS A 771 -58.94 -23.73 -14.53
CA LYS A 771 -59.84 -23.65 -15.69
C LYS A 771 -59.13 -23.54 -17.07
N PRO A 772 -58.05 -22.76 -17.26
CA PRO A 772 -57.33 -22.70 -18.54
C PRO A 772 -56.68 -24.05 -18.88
N TYR A 773 -55.98 -24.66 -17.91
CA TYR A 773 -55.35 -25.98 -18.04
C TYR A 773 -56.37 -27.08 -18.38
N TYR A 774 -57.55 -27.07 -17.73
CA TYR A 774 -58.66 -27.98 -18.06
C TYR A 774 -59.21 -27.81 -19.49
N VAL A 775 -59.21 -26.59 -20.03
CA VAL A 775 -59.69 -26.30 -21.39
C VAL A 775 -58.64 -26.66 -22.45
N ARG A 776 -57.35 -26.40 -22.17
CA ARG A 776 -56.24 -26.72 -23.07
C ARG A 776 -55.80 -28.20 -23.01
N ALA A 777 -56.23 -28.93 -21.97
CA ALA A 777 -55.91 -30.32 -21.69
C ALA A 777 -55.88 -31.23 -22.94
N SER A 778 -54.75 -31.92 -23.13
CA SER A 778 -54.54 -32.89 -24.19
C SER A 778 -55.59 -34.01 -24.19
N LYS A 779 -55.82 -34.63 -25.35
CA LYS A 779 -56.82 -35.71 -25.52
C LYS A 779 -56.57 -36.92 -24.59
N THR A 780 -55.34 -37.08 -24.11
CA THR A 780 -54.89 -38.10 -23.16
C THR A 780 -55.30 -37.74 -21.73
N MET A 781 -55.05 -36.50 -21.28
CA MET A 781 -55.34 -36.04 -19.91
C MET A 781 -56.81 -35.68 -19.69
N LYS A 782 -57.50 -35.19 -20.72
CA LYS A 782 -58.89 -34.70 -20.64
C LYS A 782 -59.88 -35.67 -19.94
N PRO A 783 -59.86 -37.01 -20.19
CA PRO A 783 -60.71 -37.97 -19.48
C PRO A 783 -60.40 -38.13 -17.99
N VAL A 784 -59.13 -37.94 -17.57
CA VAL A 784 -58.75 -37.98 -16.15
C VAL A 784 -59.34 -36.78 -15.40
N TYR A 785 -59.31 -35.60 -16.02
CA TYR A 785 -59.94 -34.41 -15.46
C TYR A 785 -61.48 -34.50 -15.44
N ASP A 786 -62.11 -35.11 -16.45
CA ASP A 786 -63.55 -35.39 -16.42
C ASP A 786 -63.94 -36.38 -15.32
N ARG A 787 -63.06 -37.37 -15.04
CA ARG A 787 -63.21 -38.25 -13.88
C ARG A 787 -63.06 -37.48 -12.57
N ALA A 788 -62.02 -36.67 -12.38
CA ALA A 788 -61.86 -35.85 -11.17
C ALA A 788 -63.08 -34.93 -10.93
N LYS A 789 -63.56 -34.26 -11.99
CA LYS A 789 -64.73 -33.39 -11.97
C LYS A 789 -66.03 -34.12 -11.62
N THR A 790 -66.26 -35.31 -12.18
CA THR A 790 -67.44 -36.14 -11.87
C THR A 790 -67.33 -36.84 -10.51
N GLU A 791 -66.13 -37.04 -9.98
CA GLU A 791 -65.92 -37.55 -8.63
C GLU A 791 -66.01 -36.48 -7.53
N LEU A 792 -65.78 -35.20 -7.87
CA LEU A 792 -66.02 -34.03 -7.01
C LEU A 792 -67.46 -33.48 -7.08
N SER A 793 -68.22 -33.79 -8.13
CA SER A 793 -69.58 -33.26 -8.27
C SER A 793 -70.53 -33.82 -7.21
N SER A 794 -71.55 -33.03 -6.84
CA SER A 794 -72.48 -33.41 -5.79
C SER A 794 -73.26 -34.70 -6.14
N PRO A 795 -73.75 -35.47 -5.14
CA PRO A 795 -74.38 -36.78 -5.39
C PRO A 795 -75.53 -36.76 -6.42
N LEU A 796 -76.28 -35.65 -6.50
CA LEU A 796 -77.35 -35.45 -7.48
C LEU A 796 -76.82 -35.35 -8.93
N VAL A 797 -75.66 -34.72 -9.15
CA VAL A 797 -75.05 -34.57 -10.48
C VAL A 797 -74.45 -35.90 -10.97
N ARG A 798 -73.88 -36.69 -10.05
CA ARG A 798 -73.44 -38.08 -10.33
C ARG A 798 -74.59 -38.99 -10.79
N MET A 799 -75.81 -38.78 -10.29
CA MET A 799 -76.97 -39.59 -10.69
C MET A 799 -77.51 -39.22 -12.10
N LEU A 800 -77.35 -37.96 -12.51
CA LEU A 800 -77.89 -37.42 -13.78
C LEU A 800 -77.01 -37.70 -15.01
N THR A 801 -75.78 -38.15 -14.82
CA THR A 801 -74.84 -38.54 -15.91
C THR A 801 -74.74 -40.07 -16.09
N GLY A 802 -75.45 -40.86 -15.29
CA GLY A 802 -75.50 -42.32 -15.36
C GLY A 802 -76.32 -42.84 -16.56
N LYS A 803 -75.67 -43.54 -17.49
CA LYS A 803 -76.25 -44.09 -18.73
C LYS A 803 -77.57 -44.89 -18.53
N ARG A 804 -78.73 -44.28 -18.81
CA ARG A 804 -79.94 -44.99 -19.28
C ARG A 804 -80.66 -44.17 -20.36
N LYS A 805 -80.69 -44.69 -21.59
CA LYS A 805 -81.65 -44.27 -22.63
C LYS A 805 -82.96 -45.06 -22.45
N ASN A 806 -84.02 -44.59 -23.11
CA ASN A 806 -85.34 -45.21 -23.22
C ASN A 806 -86.27 -45.04 -22.00
N LEU A 807 -86.88 -43.84 -21.91
CA LEU A 807 -88.33 -43.78 -21.78
C LEU A 807 -88.84 -42.61 -22.65
N PHE A 808 -89.72 -42.91 -23.62
CA PHE A 808 -90.50 -41.91 -24.34
C PHE A 808 -91.54 -41.32 -23.36
N GLY A 809 -92.09 -40.12 -23.53
CA GLY A 809 -92.22 -39.31 -24.75
C GLY A 809 -93.66 -38.81 -24.81
N LEU A 810 -93.98 -37.83 -23.95
CA LEU A 810 -95.25 -37.10 -23.89
C LEU A 810 -94.98 -35.69 -23.34
N ILE A 811 -96.01 -34.85 -23.22
CA ILE A 811 -95.92 -33.44 -22.74
C ILE A 811 -95.19 -32.50 -23.74
N LEU A 812 -95.38 -32.74 -25.04
CA LEU A 812 -95.33 -31.67 -26.05
C LEU A 812 -96.78 -31.20 -26.34
N LEU A 813 -97.48 -30.65 -25.34
CA LEU A 813 -98.90 -30.28 -25.47
C LEU A 813 -99.34 -28.99 -24.75
N ILE A 814 -98.50 -28.36 -23.91
CA ILE A 814 -98.89 -27.18 -23.10
C ILE A 814 -97.84 -26.05 -23.16
N LEU A 815 -97.26 -25.80 -24.34
CA LEU A 815 -96.50 -24.56 -24.59
C LEU A 815 -96.65 -24.03 -26.03
N VAL A 816 -97.83 -24.21 -26.63
CA VAL A 816 -98.23 -23.54 -27.88
C VAL A 816 -99.60 -22.88 -27.66
N LEU A 817 -99.59 -21.72 -27.00
CA LEU A 817 -100.71 -20.76 -26.93
C LEU A 817 -100.18 -19.46 -26.28
N GLY A 818 -99.81 -18.47 -27.10
CA GLY A 818 -99.04 -17.31 -26.61
C GLY A 818 -98.72 -16.19 -27.61
N ILE A 819 -99.62 -15.88 -28.56
CA ILE A 819 -99.80 -14.58 -29.23
C ILE A 819 -98.49 -13.88 -29.73
N ALA A 820 -98.01 -14.11 -30.96
CA ALA A 820 -98.47 -13.50 -32.23
C ALA A 820 -98.16 -11.99 -32.42
N GLY A 821 -97.45 -11.62 -33.51
CA GLY A 821 -97.25 -10.22 -33.90
C GLY A 821 -96.29 -9.95 -35.08
N GLY A 822 -96.83 -9.58 -36.25
CA GLY A 822 -96.25 -8.60 -37.21
C GLY A 822 -94.95 -8.91 -37.98
N THR A 823 -95.07 -9.15 -39.29
CA THR A 823 -93.96 -9.23 -40.28
C THR A 823 -93.35 -7.87 -40.66
N TYR A 824 -92.06 -7.82 -41.05
CA TYR A 824 -91.62 -7.48 -42.42
C TYR A 824 -90.12 -7.78 -42.67
N ALA A 825 -89.63 -7.65 -43.90
CA ALA A 825 -88.26 -8.01 -44.32
C ALA A 825 -87.72 -7.16 -45.50
N TRP A 826 -86.39 -7.09 -45.65
CA TRP A 826 -85.55 -6.84 -46.87
C TRP A 826 -84.06 -7.11 -46.48
N MET A 827 -83.08 -7.59 -47.28
CA MET A 827 -82.75 -7.51 -48.73
C MET A 827 -81.98 -6.21 -49.08
N LYS A 828 -80.82 -6.15 -49.78
CA LYS A 828 -80.05 -7.12 -50.61
C LYS A 828 -78.54 -6.76 -50.77
N ASP A 829 -77.72 -7.75 -51.15
CA ASP A 829 -76.49 -7.73 -52.01
C ASP A 829 -75.39 -6.63 -52.00
N SER A 830 -74.16 -7.05 -51.63
CA SER A 830 -72.97 -7.34 -52.50
C SER A 830 -72.23 -6.28 -53.37
N VAL A 831 -70.92 -6.58 -53.59
CA VAL A 831 -70.01 -6.25 -54.74
C VAL A 831 -68.76 -5.35 -54.46
N GLU A 832 -67.57 -5.95 -54.64
CA GLU A 832 -66.17 -5.41 -54.82
C GLU A 832 -65.98 -4.71 -56.20
N PRO A 833 -64.82 -4.12 -56.65
CA PRO A 833 -63.38 -4.41 -56.37
C PRO A 833 -62.51 -3.09 -56.36
N PRO A 834 -61.22 -2.98 -56.82
CA PRO A 834 -60.18 -3.96 -57.19
C PRO A 834 -58.73 -3.74 -56.66
N ALA A 835 -57.92 -4.77 -56.90
CA ALA A 835 -56.50 -5.00 -56.60
C ALA A 835 -55.42 -4.02 -57.13
N ALA A 836 -54.22 -4.11 -56.52
CA ALA A 836 -52.92 -4.09 -57.21
C ALA A 836 -51.79 -4.78 -56.37
N SER A 837 -50.72 -5.26 -57.02
CA SER A 837 -49.50 -5.91 -56.46
C SER A 837 -48.38 -5.92 -57.55
N PRO A 838 -47.11 -6.31 -57.29
CA PRO A 838 -46.42 -6.67 -56.05
C PRO A 838 -45.51 -5.50 -55.56
N PRO A 839 -44.14 -5.44 -55.54
CA PRO A 839 -43.05 -6.36 -55.97
C PRO A 839 -42.41 -7.17 -54.80
N SER A 840 -41.08 -7.33 -54.74
CA SER A 840 -40.34 -8.23 -53.82
C SER A 840 -39.06 -7.64 -53.20
N THR A 841 -38.63 -8.25 -52.09
CA THR A 841 -37.26 -8.30 -51.53
C THR A 841 -36.74 -7.11 -50.71
N GLN A 842 -36.70 -7.25 -49.36
CA GLN A 842 -35.46 -7.27 -48.54
C GLN A 842 -35.81 -7.42 -47.03
N GLU A 843 -34.86 -7.90 -46.23
CA GLU A 843 -34.94 -7.91 -44.76
C GLU A 843 -34.59 -6.53 -44.18
N PRO A 844 -35.28 -6.07 -43.13
CA PRO A 844 -34.78 -5.05 -42.22
C PRO A 844 -34.47 -5.66 -40.84
N VAL A 845 -33.16 -5.84 -40.62
CA VAL A 845 -32.43 -5.73 -39.34
C VAL A 845 -33.25 -5.31 -38.12
N ILE A 846 -33.23 -6.14 -37.06
CA ILE A 846 -33.60 -5.73 -35.70
C ILE A 846 -32.56 -4.70 -35.24
N PRO A 847 -32.94 -3.49 -34.78
CA PRO A 847 -31.99 -2.54 -34.20
C PRO A 847 -31.29 -3.16 -32.99
N ALA A 848 -29.96 -3.05 -32.94
CA ALA A 848 -29.22 -3.41 -31.74
C ALA A 848 -29.60 -2.43 -30.61
N GLU A 849 -30.11 -2.97 -29.52
CA GLU A 849 -30.22 -2.25 -28.26
C GLU A 849 -28.79 -1.89 -27.81
N PRO A 850 -28.50 -0.62 -27.44
CA PRO A 850 -27.15 -0.22 -27.11
C PRO A 850 -26.72 -0.90 -25.80
N GLU A 851 -25.71 -1.77 -25.87
CA GLU A 851 -25.08 -2.34 -24.68
C GLU A 851 -24.52 -1.20 -23.83
N VAL A 852 -25.19 -0.90 -22.72
CA VAL A 852 -24.68 0.01 -21.70
C VAL A 852 -23.46 -0.64 -21.07
N GLN A 853 -22.27 -0.21 -21.49
CA GLN A 853 -21.00 -0.64 -20.90
C GLN A 853 -20.91 -0.12 -19.46
N LEU A 854 -21.41 -0.94 -18.53
CA LEU A 854 -21.27 -0.72 -17.09
C LEU A 854 -19.78 -0.63 -16.73
N ALA A 855 -19.39 0.52 -16.18
CA ALA A 855 -18.02 0.78 -15.73
C ALA A 855 -17.50 -0.33 -14.80
N GLU A 856 -16.18 -0.55 -14.78
CA GLU A 856 -15.57 -1.58 -13.92
C GLU A 856 -15.57 -1.19 -12.43
N GLN A 857 -15.70 0.10 -12.15
CA GLN A 857 -15.78 0.70 -10.82
C GLN A 857 -16.56 2.02 -10.83
N ILE A 858 -17.11 2.40 -9.68
CA ILE A 858 -17.85 3.65 -9.44
C ILE A 858 -17.46 4.27 -8.10
N ALA A 859 -17.64 5.57 -7.95
CA ALA A 859 -17.44 6.28 -6.69
C ALA A 859 -18.60 7.24 -6.41
N TYR A 860 -18.99 7.38 -5.15
CA TYR A 860 -20.01 8.33 -4.69
C TYR A 860 -19.72 8.81 -3.27
N MET A 861 -20.34 9.93 -2.88
CA MET A 861 -20.27 10.45 -1.52
C MET A 861 -21.50 10.06 -0.71
N ILE A 862 -21.29 9.79 0.57
CA ILE A 862 -22.33 9.83 1.60
C ILE A 862 -22.15 11.16 2.36
N PRO A 863 -23.16 12.05 2.43
CA PRO A 863 -23.06 13.30 3.16
C PRO A 863 -23.01 13.06 4.68
N ALA A 864 -22.37 13.97 5.41
CA ALA A 864 -22.33 13.94 6.87
C ALA A 864 -23.77 13.95 7.45
N SER A 865 -23.99 13.19 8.53
CA SER A 865 -25.32 13.04 9.13
C SER A 865 -25.29 13.05 10.65
N GLU A 866 -26.32 13.65 11.25
CA GLU A 866 -26.61 13.55 12.68
C GLU A 866 -27.71 12.51 12.90
N GLN A 867 -27.37 11.42 13.58
CA GLN A 867 -28.35 10.47 14.13
C GLN A 867 -28.04 10.21 15.60
N GLU A 868 -29.09 10.17 16.42
CA GLU A 868 -29.06 9.90 17.87
C GLU A 868 -28.02 10.72 18.68
N GLY A 869 -27.70 11.94 18.21
CA GLY A 869 -26.77 12.85 18.88
C GLY A 869 -25.29 12.64 18.56
N THR A 870 -24.97 11.72 17.64
CA THR A 870 -23.60 11.52 17.12
C THR A 870 -23.50 12.13 15.72
N GLN A 871 -22.40 12.83 15.45
CA GLN A 871 -22.08 13.38 14.13
C GLN A 871 -21.18 12.40 13.36
N SER A 872 -21.72 11.80 12.30
CA SER A 872 -20.91 11.03 11.34
C SER A 872 -20.35 11.96 10.27
N PRO A 873 -19.05 11.90 9.94
CA PRO A 873 -18.46 12.70 8.87
C PRO A 873 -18.99 12.29 7.49
N ALA A 874 -18.68 13.08 6.46
CA ALA A 874 -18.97 12.69 5.08
C ALA A 874 -17.99 11.59 4.62
N GLN A 875 -18.49 10.59 3.90
CA GLN A 875 -17.72 9.38 3.57
C GLN A 875 -17.59 9.20 2.06
N LEU A 876 -16.38 8.92 1.58
CA LEU A 876 -16.13 8.54 0.19
C LEU A 876 -16.27 7.02 0.06
N VAL A 877 -17.13 6.58 -0.85
CA VAL A 877 -17.33 5.16 -1.16
C VAL A 877 -16.88 4.88 -2.59
N ILE A 878 -16.06 3.85 -2.77
CA ILE A 878 -15.68 3.30 -4.08
C ILE A 878 -16.16 1.85 -4.14
N ARG A 879 -16.81 1.46 -5.25
CA ARG A 879 -17.32 0.11 -5.49
C ARG A 879 -16.71 -0.49 -6.76
N PHE A 880 -16.43 -1.78 -6.73
CA PHE A 880 -15.75 -2.51 -7.79
C PHE A 880 -16.58 -3.72 -8.25
N ARG A 881 -16.51 -4.05 -9.54
CA ARG A 881 -17.14 -5.26 -10.11
C ARG A 881 -16.32 -6.53 -9.87
N ASN A 882 -15.05 -6.38 -9.49
CA ASN A 882 -14.12 -7.47 -9.19
C ASN A 882 -13.23 -7.11 -8.00
N ASP A 883 -12.81 -8.12 -7.23
CA ASP A 883 -12.02 -7.98 -6.01
C ASP A 883 -10.69 -7.24 -6.21
N MET A 884 -9.92 -7.59 -7.25
CA MET A 884 -8.61 -6.99 -7.52
C MET A 884 -8.63 -5.46 -7.70
N GLY A 885 -9.79 -4.85 -7.98
CA GLY A 885 -9.93 -3.41 -8.14
C GLY A 885 -9.64 -2.61 -6.86
N SER A 886 -9.91 -3.17 -5.68
CA SER A 886 -9.68 -2.48 -4.41
C SER A 886 -8.20 -2.22 -4.15
N THR A 887 -7.33 -3.14 -4.59
CA THR A 887 -5.88 -3.10 -4.34
C THR A 887 -5.17 -1.86 -4.92
N GLU A 888 -5.70 -1.25 -5.99
CA GLU A 888 -5.17 0.01 -6.56
C GLU A 888 -5.48 1.24 -5.68
N PHE A 889 -6.48 1.16 -4.81
CA PHE A 889 -6.95 2.25 -3.96
C PHE A 889 -6.57 2.06 -2.49
N GLU A 890 -6.42 0.81 -2.02
CA GLU A 890 -5.87 0.47 -0.70
C GLU A 890 -4.42 0.96 -0.50
N GLN A 891 -3.59 0.88 -1.55
CA GLN A 891 -2.15 1.10 -1.45
C GLN A 891 -1.72 2.45 -2.02
N GLY A 892 -1.87 3.53 -1.24
CA GLY A 892 -1.25 4.82 -1.52
C GLY A 892 -2.07 6.03 -1.06
N LYS A 893 -1.84 7.16 -1.74
CA LYS A 893 -2.65 8.38 -1.61
C LYS A 893 -3.68 8.46 -2.73
N LEU A 894 -4.81 9.09 -2.44
CA LEU A 894 -5.76 9.56 -3.46
C LEU A 894 -5.44 11.00 -3.87
N GLN A 895 -5.59 11.30 -5.15
CA GLN A 895 -5.78 12.66 -5.66
C GLN A 895 -7.28 12.88 -5.88
N LEU A 896 -7.82 13.88 -5.17
CA LEU A 896 -9.21 14.34 -5.29
C LEU A 896 -9.23 15.62 -6.11
N THR A 897 -9.98 15.63 -7.22
CA THR A 897 -10.19 16.82 -8.04
C THR A 897 -11.49 17.52 -7.63
N MET A 898 -11.43 18.83 -7.44
CA MET A 898 -12.53 19.67 -7.01
C MET A 898 -13.22 20.38 -8.18
N LYS A 899 -14.42 20.95 -7.95
CA LYS A 899 -15.22 21.73 -8.92
C LYS A 899 -14.52 23.00 -9.46
N ASP A 900 -13.41 23.42 -8.88
CA ASP A 900 -12.58 24.56 -9.30
C ASP A 900 -11.26 24.15 -9.98
N ASP A 901 -11.17 22.89 -10.43
CA ASP A 901 -9.98 22.22 -10.97
C ASP A 901 -8.79 22.13 -9.98
N SER A 902 -8.97 22.50 -8.70
CA SER A 902 -7.95 22.25 -7.68
C SER A 902 -7.84 20.77 -7.34
N THR A 903 -6.63 20.34 -6.94
CA THR A 903 -6.36 18.95 -6.53
C THR A 903 -5.90 18.91 -5.08
N GLN A 904 -6.48 18.02 -4.28
CA GLN A 904 -6.06 17.74 -2.91
C GLN A 904 -5.58 16.29 -2.78
N GLU A 905 -4.55 16.05 -1.98
CA GLU A 905 -4.11 14.70 -1.65
C GLU A 905 -4.76 14.23 -0.34
N LEU A 906 -5.40 13.06 -0.37
CA LEU A 906 -5.88 12.36 0.82
C LEU A 906 -4.97 11.14 1.07
N ASP A 907 -4.40 11.06 2.27
CA ASP A 907 -3.61 9.90 2.68
C ASP A 907 -4.54 8.84 3.28
N THR A 908 -4.75 7.76 2.53
CA THR A 908 -5.69 6.67 2.82
C THR A 908 -5.03 5.41 3.34
N THR A 909 -3.69 5.43 3.49
CA THR A 909 -2.92 4.37 4.14
C THR A 909 -3.51 4.07 5.52
N ASP A 910 -3.84 2.80 5.77
CA ASP A 910 -4.42 2.28 7.02
C ASP A 910 -5.80 2.86 7.44
N LYS A 911 -6.62 3.38 6.50
CA LYS A 911 -7.93 4.01 6.83
C LYS A 911 -9.15 3.50 6.08
N TRP A 912 -9.01 2.55 5.18
CA TRP A 912 -10.15 2.00 4.44
C TRP A 912 -10.92 0.98 5.26
N GLU A 913 -12.24 1.15 5.36
CA GLU A 913 -13.17 0.09 5.71
C GLU A 913 -13.53 -0.69 4.44
N SER A 914 -13.10 -1.95 4.35
CA SER A 914 -13.53 -2.86 3.30
C SER A 914 -14.88 -3.47 3.67
N PHE A 915 -15.80 -3.56 2.69
CA PHE A 915 -17.10 -4.19 2.91
C PHE A 915 -17.47 -5.06 1.72
N ASN A 916 -17.27 -6.37 1.92
CA ASN A 916 -17.42 -7.40 0.90
C ASN A 916 -18.51 -8.38 1.32
N ARG A 917 -19.46 -8.70 0.43
CA ARG A 917 -20.70 -9.42 0.77
C ARG A 917 -20.54 -10.94 1.04
N ASN A 918 -19.35 -11.39 1.44
CA ASN A 918 -19.03 -12.79 1.71
C ASN A 918 -18.70 -13.09 3.19
N GLU A 919 -18.67 -12.07 4.05
CA GLU A 919 -18.54 -12.26 5.51
C GLU A 919 -19.92 -12.24 6.18
N GLU A 920 -20.12 -13.10 7.19
CA GLU A 920 -21.34 -13.08 8.01
C GLU A 920 -21.27 -11.92 9.03
N PRO A 921 -22.39 -11.28 9.37
CA PRO A 921 -22.39 -10.10 10.24
C PRO A 921 -22.04 -10.49 11.69
N ASP A 922 -20.91 -9.99 12.18
CA ASP A 922 -20.51 -10.10 13.59
C ASP A 922 -21.58 -9.46 14.50
N THR A 923 -22.12 -10.24 15.43
CA THR A 923 -23.08 -9.73 16.43
C THR A 923 -22.31 -8.99 17.52
N GLN A 924 -22.26 -7.67 17.41
CA GLN A 924 -21.52 -6.80 18.31
C GLN A 924 -22.13 -6.76 19.72
N ASP A 925 -21.53 -7.51 20.65
CA ASP A 925 -21.90 -7.55 22.07
C ASP A 925 -21.68 -6.17 22.72
N THR A 926 -22.77 -5.48 23.05
CA THR A 926 -22.75 -4.18 23.75
C THR A 926 -22.85 -4.38 25.26
N SER A 927 -21.73 -4.72 25.89
CA SER A 927 -21.63 -4.84 27.34
C SER A 927 -21.22 -3.52 28.02
N ASP A 928 -22.13 -2.88 28.74
CA ASP A 928 -21.76 -2.05 29.89
C ASP A 928 -22.79 -2.17 31.04
N GLY A 929 -22.38 -1.82 32.25
CA GLY A 929 -22.84 -2.47 33.48
C GLY A 929 -24.00 -1.84 34.25
N GLY A 930 -25.04 -2.64 34.49
CA GLY A 930 -25.35 -3.10 35.85
C GLY A 930 -26.22 -2.23 36.78
N SER A 931 -27.33 -2.83 37.26
CA SER A 931 -27.78 -2.66 38.66
C SER A 931 -28.77 -3.72 39.16
N GLY A 932 -28.39 -4.37 40.26
CA GLY A 932 -29.19 -4.42 41.49
C GLY A 932 -30.48 -5.26 41.60
N SER A 933 -30.37 -6.38 42.34
CA SER A 933 -31.44 -7.04 43.12
C SER A 933 -32.53 -7.78 42.31
N THR A 934 -33.03 -8.95 42.69
CA THR A 934 -33.37 -9.44 44.06
C THR A 934 -33.05 -10.93 44.32
N SER A 935 -33.23 -11.36 45.57
CA SER A 935 -32.98 -12.73 46.08
C SER A 935 -34.28 -13.51 46.30
N GLU A 936 -34.28 -14.83 46.06
CA GLU A 936 -34.93 -15.87 46.92
C GLU A 936 -34.68 -17.31 46.40
N GLY A 937 -34.90 -18.35 47.23
CA GLY A 937 -35.28 -19.69 46.71
C GLY A 937 -34.33 -20.91 46.87
N SER A 938 -33.89 -21.24 48.09
CA SER A 938 -33.15 -22.47 48.45
C SER A 938 -33.78 -23.82 48.00
N THR A 939 -32.96 -24.86 47.67
CA THR A 939 -32.95 -26.16 48.42
C THR A 939 -31.88 -27.20 48.00
N ASP A 940 -31.19 -27.72 49.02
CA ASP A 940 -30.66 -29.08 49.27
C ASP A 940 -30.04 -30.02 48.19
N GLY A 941 -28.89 -30.63 48.52
CA GLY A 941 -28.27 -31.74 47.76
C GLY A 941 -26.93 -32.27 48.30
N SER A 942 -26.88 -32.86 49.49
CA SER A 942 -25.62 -33.36 50.11
C SER A 942 -25.21 -34.79 49.73
N SER A 943 -23.92 -35.03 49.44
CA SER A 943 -23.08 -36.19 49.83
C SER A 943 -21.73 -36.12 49.08
N ALA A 944 -20.53 -35.91 49.64
CA ALA A 944 -19.83 -36.44 50.82
C ALA A 944 -18.96 -37.70 50.54
N GLY A 945 -17.64 -37.55 50.79
CA GLY A 945 -16.66 -38.62 51.10
C GLY A 945 -15.61 -38.97 50.02
N ASN A 946 -14.39 -39.40 50.34
CA ASN A 946 -13.61 -39.26 51.60
C ASN A 946 -12.12 -39.67 51.38
N ALA A 947 -11.18 -39.10 52.16
CA ALA A 947 -9.75 -39.46 52.31
C ALA A 947 -8.86 -39.38 51.02
N GLY A 948 -7.54 -39.15 51.08
CA GLY A 948 -6.58 -39.19 52.21
C GLY A 948 -5.76 -40.50 52.17
N ASN A 949 -4.43 -40.55 52.32
CA ASN A 949 -3.44 -39.58 52.81
C ASN A 949 -2.21 -39.56 51.83
N THR A 950 -0.98 -39.04 52.07
CA THR A 950 -0.09 -39.18 53.24
C THR A 950 1.15 -38.27 53.14
N GLU A 951 1.47 -37.55 54.24
CA GLU A 951 2.79 -37.04 54.72
C GLU A 951 3.67 -36.11 53.82
N GLN A 952 4.59 -35.27 54.34
CA GLN A 952 4.76 -34.54 55.62
C GLN A 952 5.92 -33.51 55.43
N THR A 953 6.23 -32.73 56.48
CA THR A 953 7.36 -31.80 56.70
C THR A 953 7.20 -30.42 56.05
N GLU A 954 7.09 -29.31 56.79
CA GLU A 954 8.00 -28.70 57.81
C GLU A 954 9.16 -27.92 57.16
N ASP A 955 9.53 -26.71 57.56
CA ASP A 955 8.91 -25.73 58.48
C ASP A 955 9.52 -24.33 58.18
N GLY A 956 8.94 -23.20 58.66
CA GLY A 956 9.54 -21.87 58.39
C GLY A 956 8.68 -20.63 58.67
N ASP A 957 8.33 -20.41 59.94
CA ASP A 957 7.42 -19.33 60.38
C ASP A 957 8.14 -18.04 60.87
N GLN A 958 7.36 -17.02 61.24
CA GLN A 958 7.71 -15.70 61.84
C GLN A 958 8.17 -14.62 60.83
N GLN A 959 7.48 -13.50 60.57
CA GLN A 959 6.56 -12.62 61.33
C GLN A 959 7.23 -11.57 62.23
N ALA A 960 7.20 -10.31 61.77
CA ALA A 960 6.80 -9.11 62.52
C ALA A 960 6.72 -7.91 61.55
N ASP A 961 5.98 -6.82 61.78
CA ASP A 961 4.63 -6.54 62.30
C ASP A 961 4.52 -5.00 62.37
N SER A 962 3.30 -4.43 62.37
CA SER A 962 2.97 -3.02 62.69
C SER A 962 3.43 -1.87 61.74
N ALA A 963 2.75 -0.71 61.65
CA ALA A 963 1.33 -0.33 61.90
C ALA A 963 1.10 1.17 61.56
N THR A 964 -0.17 1.59 61.41
CA THR A 964 -0.69 2.99 61.54
C THR A 964 -0.36 3.94 60.35
N SER A 965 -1.29 4.50 59.55
CA SER A 965 -2.59 5.21 59.73
C SER A 965 -2.49 6.73 59.93
N GLY A 966 -3.38 7.49 59.27
CA GLY A 966 -3.42 8.96 59.20
C GLY A 966 -3.31 9.46 57.75
N ASP A 967 -4.35 9.77 56.96
CA ASP A 967 -5.71 10.35 57.17
C ASP A 967 -5.77 11.89 57.17
N ALA A 968 -6.74 12.44 56.40
CA ALA A 968 -7.15 13.84 56.27
C ALA A 968 -6.09 14.89 55.79
N THR A 969 -6.44 16.04 55.20
CA THR A 969 -7.77 16.68 54.95
C THR A 969 -7.83 17.35 53.57
N SER A 970 -9.04 17.59 53.08
CA SER A 970 -9.37 18.44 51.92
C SER A 970 -9.66 19.90 52.31
N ASP A 971 -9.27 20.86 51.46
CA ASP A 971 -10.09 22.00 50.93
C ASP A 971 -9.17 22.88 50.04
N SER A 972 -9.55 23.32 48.83
CA SER A 972 -10.62 24.28 48.45
C SER A 972 -10.38 25.68 49.06
N THR A 973 -10.05 26.70 48.28
CA THR A 973 -10.97 27.67 47.63
C THR A 973 -10.13 28.83 47.06
N THR A 974 -10.56 29.77 46.20
CA THR A 974 -11.53 29.85 45.06
C THR A 974 -11.18 31.16 44.30
N ASP A 975 -11.69 31.31 43.06
CA ASP A 975 -12.02 32.60 42.42
C ASP A 975 -10.91 33.65 42.15
N ALA A 976 -11.14 34.72 41.39
CA ALA A 976 -11.85 34.91 40.11
C ALA A 976 -11.61 36.37 39.67
N THR A 977 -11.61 36.69 38.37
CA THR A 977 -12.00 38.05 37.92
C THR A 977 -12.42 38.13 36.46
N THR A 978 -13.64 38.61 36.26
CA THR A 978 -14.15 39.22 35.02
C THR A 978 -13.84 40.72 35.02
N ASP A 979 -13.43 41.29 33.88
CA ASP A 979 -14.24 42.26 33.12
C ASP A 979 -13.53 42.64 31.80
N THR A 980 -14.14 42.81 30.61
CA THR A 980 -15.42 43.37 30.11
C THR A 980 -15.36 44.88 29.76
N GLY A 981 -15.71 45.21 28.51
CA GLY A 981 -16.12 46.55 28.06
C GLY A 981 -15.27 47.21 26.95
N THR A 982 -15.79 48.06 26.05
CA THR A 982 -17.20 48.35 25.68
C THR A 982 -17.28 49.15 24.35
N ASN A 983 -18.48 49.25 23.74
CA ASN A 983 -18.97 50.34 22.86
C ASN A 983 -18.51 50.51 21.38
N ALA A 984 -19.36 49.98 20.48
CA ALA A 984 -20.31 50.74 19.61
C ALA A 984 -19.90 51.47 18.31
N SER A 985 -20.87 51.47 17.37
CA SER A 985 -21.09 52.36 16.19
C SER A 985 -20.25 52.14 14.91
N SER A 986 -20.75 52.35 13.67
CA SER A 986 -22.15 52.43 13.13
C SER A 986 -22.21 52.56 11.58
N ASN A 987 -23.22 51.95 10.94
CA ASN A 987 -23.93 52.34 9.69
C ASN A 987 -23.22 52.64 8.32
N ALA A 988 -23.50 51.76 7.34
CA ALA A 988 -24.35 51.98 6.12
C ALA A 988 -23.85 52.66 4.80
N ALA A 989 -24.15 51.95 3.69
CA ALA A 989 -24.51 52.39 2.31
C ALA A 989 -23.46 53.14 1.44
N SER A 990 -23.44 53.08 0.09
CA SER A 990 -24.51 52.94 -0.93
C SER A 990 -23.98 52.58 -2.36
N GLY A 991 -24.88 52.23 -3.31
CA GLY A 991 -24.62 52.04 -4.77
C GLY A 991 -24.51 50.55 -5.21
N ASP A 992 -25.37 49.90 -6.02
CA ASP A 992 -26.36 50.28 -7.06
C ASP A 992 -25.72 50.57 -8.45
N THR A 993 -26.20 50.07 -9.61
CA THR A 993 -27.45 49.35 -10.00
C THR A 993 -27.21 47.84 -10.32
N ASP A 994 -27.96 47.00 -11.08
CA ASP A 994 -29.08 47.16 -12.05
C ASP A 994 -29.92 45.85 -12.31
N GLN A 995 -30.74 45.86 -13.38
CA GLN A 995 -31.74 44.86 -13.86
C GLN A 995 -31.14 43.87 -14.89
N GLY A 996 -31.76 42.79 -15.43
CA GLY A 996 -33.12 42.18 -15.40
C GLY A 996 -33.32 41.31 -16.70
N LYS A 997 -34.39 40.53 -16.95
CA LYS A 997 -35.56 40.09 -16.16
C LYS A 997 -36.36 38.95 -16.88
N ASP A 998 -37.32 38.34 -16.17
CA ASP A 998 -38.56 37.57 -16.51
C ASP A 998 -39.11 37.55 -17.98
N ALA A 999 -40.05 36.68 -18.42
CA ALA A 999 -40.52 35.31 -18.09
C ALA A 999 -41.70 34.89 -19.02
N ASP A 1000 -42.08 33.60 -18.96
CA ASP A 1000 -43.43 33.02 -19.20
C ASP A 1000 -43.99 32.72 -20.62
N GLN A 1001 -45.09 31.95 -20.65
CA GLN A 1001 -45.60 31.13 -21.78
C GLN A 1001 -46.77 31.74 -22.59
N ALA A 1002 -47.06 31.21 -23.80
CA ALA A 1002 -48.31 30.44 -24.09
C ALA A 1002 -48.66 30.20 -25.60
N THR A 1003 -48.97 28.94 -25.92
CA THR A 1003 -49.97 28.44 -26.91
C THR A 1003 -50.02 28.91 -28.38
N GLY A 1004 -50.09 27.94 -29.32
CA GLY A 1004 -50.71 28.11 -30.65
C GLY A 1004 -50.17 27.17 -31.73
N SER A 1005 -50.96 26.18 -32.20
CA SER A 1005 -50.54 25.21 -33.23
C SER A 1005 -51.57 25.03 -34.34
N THR A 1006 -51.11 25.04 -35.59
CA THR A 1006 -51.79 24.47 -36.78
C THR A 1006 -50.74 24.10 -37.85
N SER A 1007 -50.85 22.87 -38.37
CA SER A 1007 -50.00 22.18 -39.36
C SER A 1007 -50.20 22.68 -40.82
N PRO A 1008 -49.64 22.06 -41.90
CA PRO A 1008 -48.69 20.92 -41.98
C PRO A 1008 -47.54 21.03 -43.05
N ASP A 1009 -46.61 20.07 -43.02
CA ASP A 1009 -45.97 19.30 -44.14
C ASP A 1009 -45.58 19.95 -45.49
N THR A 1010 -44.49 19.56 -46.18
CA THR A 1010 -43.40 18.56 -45.98
C THR A 1010 -42.21 18.87 -46.91
N SER A 1011 -40.96 18.52 -46.54
CA SER A 1011 -40.01 17.71 -47.36
C SER A 1011 -38.54 17.71 -46.87
N VAL A 1012 -38.17 16.63 -46.18
CA VAL A 1012 -36.88 15.88 -46.19
C VAL A 1012 -35.59 16.60 -46.67
N SER A 1013 -34.60 16.77 -45.78
CA SER A 1013 -33.28 16.12 -45.90
C SER A 1013 -32.46 16.19 -44.60
N ASN A 1014 -31.67 15.13 -44.36
CA ASN A 1014 -31.01 14.79 -43.10
C ASN A 1014 -30.23 15.91 -42.39
N GLU A 1015 -30.44 16.02 -41.07
CA GLU A 1015 -29.38 16.37 -40.12
C GLU A 1015 -29.04 15.15 -39.27
N GLN A 1016 -27.81 15.12 -38.73
CA GLN A 1016 -27.25 13.99 -38.00
C GLN A 1016 -26.47 14.54 -36.79
N ASP A 1017 -27.16 14.71 -35.67
CA ASP A 1017 -26.55 14.97 -34.37
C ASP A 1017 -27.32 14.21 -33.29
N ALA A 1018 -26.63 13.84 -32.21
CA ALA A 1018 -27.16 13.00 -31.14
C ALA A 1018 -27.35 13.82 -29.86
N ASP A 1019 -28.58 13.82 -29.33
CA ASP A 1019 -28.92 14.52 -28.09
C ASP A 1019 -28.61 13.66 -26.85
N ALA A 1020 -28.36 14.30 -25.71
CA ALA A 1020 -27.74 13.68 -24.54
C ALA A 1020 -28.75 12.98 -23.61
N THR A 1021 -28.50 11.71 -23.30
CA THR A 1021 -29.30 10.94 -22.34
C THR A 1021 -28.86 11.20 -20.90
N THR A 1022 -29.75 11.75 -20.06
CA THR A 1022 -29.53 11.84 -18.61
C THR A 1022 -29.30 10.44 -18.01
N PRO A 1023 -28.27 10.21 -17.18
CA PRO A 1023 -28.06 8.92 -16.54
C PRO A 1023 -29.20 8.61 -15.56
N ALA A 1024 -29.76 7.41 -15.65
CA ALA A 1024 -30.76 6.94 -14.69
C ALA A 1024 -30.13 6.78 -13.29
N GLN A 1025 -30.83 7.24 -12.25
CA GLN A 1025 -30.39 6.97 -10.87
C GLN A 1025 -30.55 5.48 -10.57
N ILE A 1026 -29.42 4.82 -10.31
CA ILE A 1026 -29.33 3.40 -9.94
C ILE A 1026 -29.69 3.29 -8.45
N SER A 1027 -30.48 2.29 -8.06
CA SER A 1027 -30.79 2.05 -6.65
C SER A 1027 -29.60 1.43 -5.90
N ILE A 1028 -29.51 1.63 -4.58
CA ILE A 1028 -28.44 1.07 -3.74
C ILE A 1028 -28.39 -0.47 -3.86
N GLY A 1029 -29.55 -1.13 -3.94
CA GLY A 1029 -29.67 -2.58 -4.12
C GLY A 1029 -29.30 -3.09 -5.53
N GLU A 1030 -29.29 -2.23 -6.55
CA GLU A 1030 -28.72 -2.53 -7.87
C GLU A 1030 -27.21 -2.29 -7.88
N VAL A 1031 -26.71 -1.26 -7.19
CA VAL A 1031 -25.27 -1.07 -6.95
C VAL A 1031 -24.67 -2.27 -6.22
N ASP A 1032 -25.27 -2.73 -5.11
CA ASP A 1032 -24.84 -3.93 -4.36
C ASP A 1032 -24.92 -5.24 -5.16
N ARG A 1033 -25.65 -5.25 -6.28
CA ARG A 1033 -25.75 -6.40 -7.18
C ARG A 1033 -24.75 -6.34 -8.34
N LEU A 1034 -24.39 -5.14 -8.80
CA LEU A 1034 -23.49 -4.93 -9.93
C LEU A 1034 -22.03 -4.75 -9.49
N TYR A 1035 -21.80 -4.20 -8.29
CA TYR A 1035 -20.50 -3.88 -7.70
C TYR A 1035 -20.43 -4.42 -6.25
N PRO A 1036 -20.25 -5.74 -6.06
CA PRO A 1036 -20.38 -6.41 -4.77
C PRO A 1036 -19.18 -6.26 -3.82
N TYR A 1037 -18.12 -5.58 -4.28
CA TYR A 1037 -16.92 -5.26 -3.49
C TYR A 1037 -16.84 -3.75 -3.27
N GLY A 1038 -16.41 -3.31 -2.08
CA GLY A 1038 -16.42 -1.90 -1.71
C GLY A 1038 -15.33 -1.49 -0.71
N LEU A 1039 -14.88 -0.24 -0.85
CA LEU A 1039 -14.03 0.47 0.09
C LEU A 1039 -14.73 1.76 0.52
N GLN A 1040 -14.69 2.09 1.81
CA GLN A 1040 -15.24 3.30 2.40
C GLN A 1040 -14.21 4.01 3.27
N ILE A 1041 -14.18 5.35 3.24
CA ILE A 1041 -13.33 6.16 4.11
C ILE A 1041 -14.00 7.48 4.51
N ASP A 1042 -13.85 7.84 5.78
CA ASP A 1042 -14.23 9.15 6.32
C ASP A 1042 -13.37 10.27 5.77
N LEU A 1043 -13.99 11.34 5.26
CA LEU A 1043 -13.28 12.55 4.86
C LEU A 1043 -12.94 13.43 6.08
N PRO A 1044 -11.78 14.11 6.08
CA PRO A 1044 -11.45 15.12 7.08
C PRO A 1044 -12.52 16.23 7.15
N VAL A 1045 -12.89 16.65 8.36
CA VAL A 1045 -13.94 17.66 8.63
C VAL A 1045 -13.67 19.02 7.96
N ASN A 1046 -12.43 19.28 7.52
CA ASN A 1046 -12.02 20.47 6.77
C ASN A 1046 -12.07 20.32 5.23
N MET A 1047 -12.67 19.24 4.69
CA MET A 1047 -12.79 18.96 3.26
C MET A 1047 -14.25 19.06 2.82
N ASP A 1048 -14.54 19.88 1.81
CA ASP A 1048 -15.89 20.05 1.27
C ASP A 1048 -16.25 18.87 0.35
N ALA A 1049 -17.00 17.92 0.89
CA ALA A 1049 -17.51 16.74 0.19
C ALA A 1049 -18.37 17.06 -1.04
N GLU A 1050 -19.12 18.17 -1.04
CA GLU A 1050 -19.92 18.56 -2.20
C GLU A 1050 -19.07 19.16 -3.33
N SER A 1051 -17.83 19.56 -3.05
CA SER A 1051 -16.92 20.14 -4.05
C SER A 1051 -16.10 19.12 -4.85
N ILE A 1052 -16.04 17.85 -4.43
CA ILE A 1052 -15.28 16.79 -5.12
C ILE A 1052 -16.01 16.36 -6.40
N VAL A 1053 -15.30 16.18 -7.51
CA VAL A 1053 -15.84 15.68 -8.79
C VAL A 1053 -15.18 14.40 -9.30
N SER A 1054 -13.92 14.13 -8.97
CA SER A 1054 -13.28 12.85 -9.29
C SER A 1054 -12.23 12.43 -8.27
N VAL A 1055 -12.03 11.13 -8.15
CA VAL A 1055 -10.99 10.47 -7.36
C VAL A 1055 -10.05 9.71 -8.27
N LYS A 1056 -8.76 9.71 -7.94
CA LYS A 1056 -7.70 9.07 -8.73
C LYS A 1056 -6.65 8.46 -7.82
N SER A 1057 -6.23 7.22 -8.08
CA SER A 1057 -5.09 6.64 -7.36
C SER A 1057 -3.75 7.26 -7.81
N THR A 1058 -2.83 7.42 -6.87
CA THR A 1058 -1.43 7.84 -7.14
C THR A 1058 -0.51 6.67 -7.47
N GLN A 1059 -0.98 5.43 -7.34
CA GLN A 1059 -0.28 4.21 -7.76
C GLN A 1059 -1.07 3.50 -8.87
N GLY A 1060 -0.47 2.47 -9.48
CA GLY A 1060 -1.13 1.68 -10.53
C GLY A 1060 -1.30 2.42 -11.87
N ASN A 1061 -2.42 2.17 -12.54
CA ASN A 1061 -2.71 2.54 -13.92
C ASN A 1061 -3.29 3.96 -14.08
N MET A 1062 -3.11 4.82 -13.06
CA MET A 1062 -3.60 6.21 -12.99
C MET A 1062 -5.13 6.36 -13.16
N THR A 1063 -5.90 5.34 -12.78
CA THR A 1063 -7.35 5.27 -13.02
C THR A 1063 -8.10 6.42 -12.33
N VAL A 1064 -8.91 7.15 -13.09
CA VAL A 1064 -9.74 8.27 -12.62
C VAL A 1064 -11.21 7.85 -12.60
N ILE A 1065 -11.84 7.96 -11.44
CA ILE A 1065 -13.28 7.72 -11.26
C ILE A 1065 -13.98 9.06 -11.09
N GLN A 1066 -14.92 9.38 -11.97
CA GLN A 1066 -15.83 10.51 -11.78
C GLN A 1066 -16.85 10.14 -10.70
N LEU A 1067 -17.12 11.04 -9.76
CA LEU A 1067 -18.12 10.84 -8.72
C LEU A 1067 -19.52 10.86 -9.35
N MET A 1068 -20.31 9.82 -9.07
CA MET A 1068 -21.72 9.77 -9.46
C MET A 1068 -22.62 10.22 -8.29
N PRO A 1069 -23.88 10.63 -8.56
CA PRO A 1069 -24.85 10.90 -7.50
C PRO A 1069 -25.03 9.70 -6.57
N GLN A 1070 -25.23 9.94 -5.28
CA GLN A 1070 -25.47 8.89 -4.29
C GLN A 1070 -26.66 7.99 -4.73
N PRO A 1071 -26.53 6.66 -4.68
CA PRO A 1071 -27.64 5.73 -4.95
C PRO A 1071 -28.75 5.87 -3.89
N ASN A 1072 -30.01 5.75 -4.33
CA ASN A 1072 -31.22 5.80 -3.47
C ASN A 1072 -31.73 4.40 -3.08
#